data_AF-E6U1W6-F1
#
_entry.id   AF-E6U1W6-F1
#
_cell.length_a   1.000
_cell.length_b   1.000
_cell.length_c   1.000
_cell.angle_alpha   90.00
_cell.angle_beta   90.00
_cell.angle_gamma   90.00
#
_symmetry.space_group_name_H-M   'P 1'
#
loop_
_entity.id
_entity.type
_entity.pdbx_description
1 polymer ?
#
loop_
_entity_poly.entity_id
_entity_poly.type
_entity_poly.pdbx_seq_one_letter_code
_entity_poly.pdbx_strand_id
1 'polypeptide(L)'
;MKKKLRKFLAVMMTFLLVATLFAPMVSAEENGNGEEEAPLVNPLPISQDPHVSNYEKYPALLDNGVPKASEGGALSLKEVNGQMTLVDKNNNPIQLRGMSTHGLQWFGEIVNENAFAALADDWGSNMIRLALYVGENGYATRPELINKVYDGIDLAIENDMYVIVDWHVHAPGDPRADVYSGAEEFFLTIAEKYPNNPNILYELANEPSSNNNGGPGITNDEAGWEAVKEYADPIVEALRNSGNADDNIIIVGSPNWSQRPDLAADNPIDDHHTMYTVHFYTGTHNGTNDSYPEETPSDKRSNVMANAKYALDNGVAVFATEWGVSEANGDNGPYLNEADIWLNFLNKNNISWANWSLTNKNETSGSFTPFQLNVSEATPLDPGDGQVWTKEQLSLSGEYVRSRIIGEEYEPIDRTPRETFTEVIWDFNDGTTQGFGVNAGSTLEGFTVTNENNALQIAGISEANSVWDVRISADNWDETVDIAGAQELSMEIIVDEPTMVEIGAIPQSASAGWANPVEVAVSPEDFDLQEDGNYMAVLTLTAEDAPNLSNIANSSEDSLLNNIILLINTEDADAISLDNISVSGDRESIPEPVVHDEKGTATLPSTFEDGTRQGWDWHSESGVKTSLTIEEANGSNALSWEYAYPEVKPSDGWATAPRLDFWKDNLVRGDNEFVAFDFYIDPVEERATEGEISINLTFQPPSMGFWAQAPSTFDIDLEALDEATLTEDGLYHFEVEIDITNITNLQDDTELRNMMLIFADGESDFAGRVYVDNVRFDMSLEKKVEVLSRTIAELLEQIETIEADNAERIAELEDQIAELEEQLNELVDSSVVEELQRIIEDLLAQIAALEQQVQELKDAANGVTPQPGNGDGSSDDVDNGTTDGGDNGSTDGENNGSEEGESGSTEDEDSDSSDGAEETGSSSKEGKDGEKLPNTATNMFNFLMVGLMLLAIGIVTFVIKRKNVAIK
;
A
#
# COMPACT_ATOMS: atom_id res chain seq x y z
N MET A 1 -39.17 -17.14 9.90
CA MET A 1 -38.11 -18.05 9.41
C MET A 1 -37.78 -17.87 7.92
N LYS A 2 -38.73 -17.89 6.97
CA LYS A 2 -38.43 -17.72 5.52
C LYS A 2 -37.88 -16.34 5.09
N LYS A 3 -38.07 -15.27 5.87
CA LYS A 3 -37.47 -13.93 5.62
C LYS A 3 -36.04 -13.76 6.15
N LYS A 4 -35.62 -14.56 7.15
CA LYS A 4 -34.22 -14.57 7.64
C LYS A 4 -33.32 -15.42 6.75
N LEU A 5 -33.85 -16.49 6.15
CA LEU A 5 -33.12 -17.34 5.20
C LEU A 5 -32.82 -16.66 3.85
N ARG A 6 -33.65 -15.69 3.42
CA ARG A 6 -33.40 -14.87 2.22
C ARG A 6 -32.39 -13.74 2.44
N LYS A 7 -32.27 -13.22 3.67
CA LYS A 7 -31.21 -12.24 4.00
C LYS A 7 -29.85 -12.93 4.19
N PHE A 8 -29.84 -14.16 4.70
CA PHE A 8 -28.61 -14.96 4.81
C PHE A 8 -28.09 -15.44 3.44
N LEU A 9 -28.96 -15.82 2.50
CA LEU A 9 -28.55 -16.15 1.13
C LEU A 9 -28.16 -14.92 0.28
N ALA A 10 -28.71 -13.74 0.55
CA ALA A 10 -28.32 -12.51 -0.14
C ALA A 10 -26.93 -12.04 0.30
N VAL A 11 -26.61 -12.11 1.60
CA VAL A 11 -25.28 -11.79 2.13
C VAL A 11 -24.22 -12.80 1.65
N MET A 12 -24.57 -14.08 1.47
CA MET A 12 -23.67 -15.08 0.88
C MET A 12 -23.45 -14.87 -0.64
N MET A 13 -24.43 -14.31 -1.36
CA MET A 13 -24.27 -13.94 -2.78
C MET A 13 -23.51 -12.63 -2.98
N THR A 14 -23.56 -11.70 -2.01
CA THR A 14 -22.73 -10.50 -2.02
C THR A 14 -21.27 -10.82 -1.71
N PHE A 15 -20.99 -11.80 -0.83
CA PHE A 15 -19.62 -12.32 -0.63
C PHE A 15 -19.08 -13.12 -1.83
N LEU A 16 -19.95 -13.72 -2.65
CA LEU A 16 -19.54 -14.39 -3.89
C LEU A 16 -19.34 -13.43 -5.07
N LEU A 17 -19.84 -12.19 -5.01
CA LEU A 17 -19.67 -11.19 -6.08
C LEU A 17 -18.43 -10.31 -5.87
N VAL A 18 -17.93 -10.20 -4.64
CA VAL A 18 -16.65 -9.52 -4.32
C VAL A 18 -15.45 -10.42 -4.64
N ALA A 19 -15.64 -11.73 -4.76
CA ALA A 19 -14.61 -12.69 -5.17
C ALA A 19 -14.42 -12.83 -6.70
N THR A 20 -15.15 -12.05 -7.52
CA THR A 20 -15.09 -12.11 -9.00
C THR A 20 -14.61 -10.81 -9.64
N LEU A 21 -14.12 -9.83 -8.88
CA LEU A 21 -13.62 -8.55 -9.39
C LEU A 21 -12.09 -8.39 -9.32
N PHE A 22 -11.36 -9.42 -8.90
CA PHE A 22 -9.90 -9.49 -8.98
C PHE A 22 -9.45 -10.74 -9.75
N ALA A 23 -9.91 -10.87 -10.99
CA ALA A 23 -9.18 -11.66 -11.98
C ALA A 23 -8.16 -10.73 -12.64
N PRO A 24 -6.87 -11.10 -12.75
CA PRO A 24 -5.98 -10.40 -13.66
C PRO A 24 -6.59 -10.49 -15.06
N MET A 25 -6.57 -9.37 -15.78
CA MET A 25 -7.14 -9.21 -17.12
C MET A 25 -6.51 -10.24 -18.07
N VAL A 26 -7.08 -11.44 -18.14
CA VAL A 26 -6.94 -12.31 -19.29
C VAL A 26 -7.67 -11.59 -20.41
N SER A 27 -6.94 -11.23 -21.47
CA SER A 27 -7.52 -10.78 -22.72
C SER A 27 -8.51 -11.85 -23.22
N ALA A 28 -9.79 -11.64 -22.93
CA ALA A 28 -10.90 -12.28 -23.60
C ALA A 28 -11.54 -11.21 -24.46
N GLU A 29 -11.12 -11.12 -25.73
CA GLU A 29 -11.92 -10.46 -26.76
C GLU A 29 -13.34 -11.05 -26.73
N GLU A 30 -14.33 -10.24 -26.38
CA GLU A 30 -15.73 -10.59 -26.50
C GLU A 30 -16.05 -10.88 -27.97
N ASN A 31 -16.23 -12.16 -28.30
CA ASN A 31 -17.05 -12.57 -29.42
C ASN A 31 -17.67 -13.95 -29.17
N GLY A 32 -18.92 -13.94 -28.70
CA GLY A 32 -19.95 -14.92 -29.07
C GLY A 32 -19.99 -16.24 -28.30
N ASN A 33 -21.07 -16.42 -27.53
CA ASN A 33 -21.74 -17.69 -27.17
C ASN A 33 -20.93 -18.99 -27.39
N GLY A 34 -20.07 -19.33 -26.43
CA GLY A 34 -19.41 -20.64 -26.34
C GLY A 34 -19.41 -21.12 -24.89
N GLU A 35 -19.76 -22.39 -24.65
CA GLU A 35 -19.55 -23.04 -23.36
C GLU A 35 -18.06 -22.95 -22.99
N GLU A 36 -17.71 -22.46 -21.79
CA GLU A 36 -16.32 -22.46 -21.31
C GLU A 36 -15.76 -23.89 -21.35
N GLU A 37 -14.78 -24.14 -22.23
CA GLU A 37 -14.05 -25.40 -22.25
C GLU A 37 -13.27 -25.55 -20.93
N ALA A 38 -13.38 -26.73 -20.30
CA ALA A 38 -12.63 -27.02 -19.09
C ALA A 38 -11.12 -26.85 -19.30
N PRO A 39 -10.36 -26.35 -18.30
CA PRO A 39 -8.93 -26.14 -18.44
C PRO A 39 -8.20 -27.46 -18.71
N LEU A 40 -7.17 -27.43 -19.58
CA LEU A 40 -6.39 -28.63 -19.93
C LEU A 40 -5.61 -29.23 -18.74
N VAL A 41 -5.31 -28.39 -17.75
CA VAL A 41 -4.57 -28.71 -16.53
C VAL A 41 -5.43 -28.26 -15.36
N ASN A 42 -5.64 -29.13 -14.36
CA ASN A 42 -6.43 -28.75 -13.19
C ASN A 42 -5.54 -28.05 -12.16
N PRO A 43 -5.78 -26.75 -11.84
CA PRO A 43 -5.09 -26.09 -10.75
C PRO A 43 -5.54 -26.67 -9.40
N LEU A 44 -4.60 -26.76 -8.45
CA LEU A 44 -4.92 -27.05 -7.06
C LEU A 44 -5.51 -25.78 -6.41
N PRO A 45 -6.57 -25.89 -5.61
CA PRO A 45 -7.16 -24.71 -4.97
C PRO A 45 -6.22 -24.14 -3.90
N ILE A 46 -6.08 -22.82 -3.86
CA ILE A 46 -5.35 -22.12 -2.81
C ILE A 46 -6.14 -22.25 -1.50
N SER A 47 -5.47 -22.76 -0.47
CA SER A 47 -6.06 -22.92 0.87
C SER A 47 -6.04 -21.59 1.63
N GLN A 48 -7.17 -21.26 2.24
CA GLN A 48 -7.33 -20.12 3.14
C GLN A 48 -7.19 -20.52 4.63
N ASP A 49 -7.01 -21.81 4.91
CA ASP A 49 -6.83 -22.31 6.27
C ASP A 49 -5.46 -21.89 6.83
N PRO A 50 -5.33 -21.69 8.17
CA PRO A 50 -4.04 -21.45 8.81
C PRO A 50 -2.99 -22.48 8.37
N HIS A 51 -1.77 -22.01 8.12
CA HIS A 51 -0.74 -22.87 7.57
C HIS A 51 -0.31 -23.95 8.57
N VAL A 52 -0.34 -25.20 8.12
CA VAL A 52 0.27 -26.34 8.80
C VAL A 52 0.95 -27.19 7.73
N SER A 53 2.28 -27.22 7.75
CA SER A 53 3.04 -27.99 6.76
C SER A 53 2.74 -29.49 6.88
N ASN A 54 2.50 -30.14 5.74
CA ASN A 54 2.28 -31.59 5.67
C ASN A 54 3.50 -32.29 5.06
N TYR A 55 4.50 -32.58 5.88
CA TYR A 55 5.77 -33.20 5.43
C TYR A 55 5.61 -34.64 4.92
N GLU A 56 4.54 -35.35 5.29
CA GLU A 56 4.24 -36.66 4.67
C GLU A 56 3.84 -36.50 3.19
N LYS A 57 3.09 -35.44 2.88
CA LYS A 57 2.65 -35.13 1.50
C LYS A 57 3.73 -34.40 0.71
N TYR A 58 4.51 -33.53 1.36
CA TYR A 58 5.54 -32.69 0.76
C TYR A 58 6.93 -32.95 1.36
N PRO A 59 7.47 -34.18 1.23
CA PRO A 59 8.71 -34.57 1.92
C PRO A 59 9.96 -33.85 1.39
N ALA A 60 9.92 -33.26 0.20
CA ALA A 60 11.07 -32.57 -0.39
C ALA A 60 11.29 -31.17 0.20
N LEU A 61 10.48 -30.74 1.16
CA LEU A 61 10.72 -29.52 1.94
C LEU A 61 11.78 -29.72 3.02
N LEU A 62 12.08 -30.97 3.39
CA LEU A 62 13.06 -31.32 4.41
C LEU A 62 14.29 -31.98 3.79
N ASP A 63 15.47 -31.46 4.12
CA ASP A 63 16.76 -32.06 3.76
C ASP A 63 17.88 -31.63 4.72
N ASN A 64 19.14 -31.74 4.31
CA ASN A 64 20.29 -31.37 5.14
C ASN A 64 20.95 -30.07 4.65
N GLY A 65 20.18 -29.17 4.04
CA GLY A 65 20.67 -27.96 3.39
C GLY A 65 21.29 -28.19 2.02
N VAL A 66 21.88 -27.12 1.47
CA VAL A 66 22.46 -27.08 0.13
C VAL A 66 23.98 -26.82 0.14
N PRO A 67 24.78 -27.45 -0.74
CA PRO A 67 26.22 -27.20 -0.82
C PRO A 67 26.54 -25.73 -1.15
N LYS A 68 27.54 -25.16 -0.47
CA LYS A 68 28.03 -23.80 -0.72
C LYS A 68 28.87 -23.70 -2.01
N ALA A 69 29.21 -22.48 -2.42
CA ALA A 69 29.94 -22.24 -3.67
C ALA A 69 31.35 -22.86 -3.68
N SER A 70 32.05 -22.89 -2.54
CA SER A 70 33.37 -23.51 -2.41
C SER A 70 33.33 -25.03 -2.60
N GLU A 71 32.24 -25.66 -2.19
CA GLU A 71 31.97 -27.08 -2.40
C GLU A 71 31.57 -27.35 -3.86
N GLY A 72 30.58 -26.61 -4.37
CA GLY A 72 30.03 -26.77 -5.71
C GLY A 72 31.03 -26.42 -6.84
N GLY A 73 31.81 -25.35 -6.65
CA GLY A 73 32.72 -24.78 -7.65
C GLY A 73 32.01 -24.35 -8.93
N ALA A 74 32.69 -24.47 -10.08
CA ALA A 74 32.11 -24.09 -11.37
C ALA A 74 30.88 -24.95 -11.70
N LEU A 75 29.77 -24.27 -11.98
CA LEU A 75 28.49 -24.88 -12.36
C LEU A 75 28.49 -25.25 -13.85
N SER A 76 27.67 -26.24 -14.22
CA SER A 76 27.39 -26.56 -15.63
C SER A 76 26.02 -27.20 -15.77
N LEU A 77 25.57 -27.42 -17.01
CA LEU A 77 24.33 -28.13 -17.31
C LEU A 77 24.62 -29.54 -17.83
N LYS A 78 23.91 -30.53 -17.28
CA LYS A 78 23.98 -31.94 -17.72
C LYS A 78 22.61 -32.59 -17.70
N GLU A 79 22.42 -33.55 -18.60
CA GLU A 79 21.28 -34.45 -18.54
C GLU A 79 21.47 -35.45 -17.40
N VAL A 80 20.57 -35.42 -16.41
CA VAL A 80 20.48 -36.36 -15.31
C VAL A 80 19.07 -36.92 -15.28
N ASN A 81 18.94 -38.25 -15.34
CA ASN A 81 17.64 -38.94 -15.39
C ASN A 81 16.69 -38.48 -16.51
N GLY A 82 17.24 -38.04 -17.65
CA GLY A 82 16.46 -37.61 -18.81
C GLY A 82 16.02 -36.15 -18.78
N GLN A 83 16.46 -35.36 -17.79
CA GLN A 83 16.20 -33.92 -17.69
C GLN A 83 17.52 -33.15 -17.64
N MET A 84 17.57 -32.01 -18.34
CA MET A 84 18.70 -31.09 -18.25
C MET A 84 18.65 -30.38 -16.89
N THR A 85 19.72 -30.44 -16.11
CA THR A 85 19.76 -29.86 -14.76
C THR A 85 21.11 -29.25 -14.42
N LEU A 86 21.11 -28.39 -13.41
CA LEU A 86 22.31 -27.74 -12.86
C LEU A 86 23.15 -28.75 -12.06
N VAL A 87 24.45 -28.78 -12.34
CA VAL A 87 25.39 -29.68 -11.64
C VAL A 87 26.63 -28.94 -11.16
N ASP A 88 27.23 -29.47 -10.08
CA ASP A 88 28.50 -29.03 -9.53
C ASP A 88 29.70 -29.38 -10.43
N LYS A 89 30.91 -28.96 -10.01
CA LYS A 89 32.19 -29.28 -10.68
C LYS A 89 32.47 -30.78 -10.85
N ASN A 90 31.78 -31.63 -10.10
CA ASN A 90 31.90 -33.09 -10.12
C ASN A 90 30.78 -33.76 -10.92
N ASN A 91 29.86 -32.99 -11.53
CA ASN A 91 28.64 -33.42 -12.22
C ASN A 91 27.57 -34.05 -11.30
N ASN A 92 27.57 -33.73 -10.00
CA ASN A 92 26.45 -34.05 -9.12
C ASN A 92 25.39 -32.94 -9.23
N PRO A 93 24.08 -33.27 -9.24
CA PRO A 93 23.02 -32.26 -9.14
C PRO A 93 23.25 -31.34 -7.94
N ILE A 94 23.16 -30.03 -8.20
CA ILE A 94 23.21 -28.99 -7.18
C ILE A 94 21.99 -28.09 -7.34
N GLN A 95 21.37 -27.71 -6.22
CA GLN A 95 20.28 -26.75 -6.17
C GLN A 95 20.78 -25.48 -5.49
N LEU A 96 20.50 -24.33 -6.08
CA LEU A 96 20.74 -23.04 -5.45
C LEU A 96 19.47 -22.56 -4.75
N ARG A 97 19.58 -22.15 -3.50
CA ARG A 97 18.49 -21.62 -2.66
C ARG A 97 18.96 -20.33 -2.02
N GLY A 98 18.12 -19.31 -2.08
CA GLY A 98 18.46 -18.02 -1.53
C GLY A 98 17.39 -16.98 -1.75
N MET A 99 17.85 -15.74 -1.63
CA MET A 99 17.00 -14.55 -1.62
C MET A 99 17.38 -13.62 -2.77
N SER A 100 16.39 -12.89 -3.28
CA SER A 100 16.58 -11.71 -4.11
C SER A 100 16.61 -10.47 -3.23
N THR A 101 17.50 -9.54 -3.53
CA THR A 101 17.27 -8.15 -3.12
C THR A 101 15.97 -7.66 -3.74
N HIS A 102 15.33 -6.67 -3.11
CA HIS A 102 14.42 -5.79 -3.85
C HIS A 102 15.26 -4.90 -4.81
N GLY A 103 14.65 -4.01 -5.57
CA GLY A 103 15.36 -3.03 -6.39
C GLY A 103 16.44 -2.26 -5.61
N LEU A 104 17.69 -2.37 -6.06
CA LEU A 104 18.87 -1.80 -5.39
C LEU A 104 18.84 -0.27 -5.27
N GLN A 105 18.03 0.42 -6.06
CA GLN A 105 17.81 1.87 -5.99
C GLN A 105 16.94 2.27 -4.78
N TRP A 106 16.14 1.35 -4.26
CA TRP A 106 15.21 1.57 -3.14
C TRP A 106 15.72 0.93 -1.85
N PHE A 107 16.18 -0.33 -1.90
CA PHE A 107 16.60 -1.11 -0.72
C PHE A 107 18.06 -1.61 -0.80
N GLY A 108 18.96 -0.76 -1.33
CA GLY A 108 20.37 -1.10 -1.54
C GLY A 108 21.21 -1.19 -0.25
N GLU A 109 20.65 -0.86 0.90
CA GLU A 109 21.24 -0.97 2.24
C GLU A 109 21.40 -2.42 2.72
N ILE A 110 20.63 -3.37 2.15
CA ILE A 110 20.82 -4.81 2.39
C ILE A 110 22.20 -5.30 1.93
N VAL A 111 22.84 -4.56 1.01
CA VAL A 111 24.21 -4.82 0.56
C VAL A 111 25.20 -4.33 1.61
N ASN A 112 25.38 -5.14 2.66
CA ASN A 112 26.32 -4.93 3.76
C ASN A 112 26.90 -6.28 4.26
N GLU A 113 28.03 -6.21 4.99
CA GLU A 113 28.80 -7.38 5.46
C GLU A 113 27.96 -8.32 6.34
N ASN A 114 27.28 -7.77 7.35
CA ASN A 114 26.56 -8.56 8.35
C ASN A 114 25.34 -9.27 7.75
N ALA A 115 24.62 -8.61 6.85
CA ALA A 115 23.46 -9.19 6.17
C ALA A 115 23.85 -10.37 5.28
N PHE A 116 24.94 -10.25 4.51
CA PHE A 116 25.41 -11.33 3.64
C PHE A 116 25.92 -12.52 4.44
N ALA A 117 26.61 -12.28 5.56
CA ALA A 117 27.00 -13.33 6.49
C ALA A 117 25.78 -14.01 7.13
N ALA A 118 24.77 -13.24 7.56
CA ALA A 118 23.53 -13.78 8.11
C ALA A 118 22.79 -14.67 7.10
N LEU A 119 22.67 -14.21 5.86
CA LEU A 119 22.01 -14.97 4.78
C LEU A 119 22.76 -16.26 4.44
N ALA A 120 24.10 -16.22 4.47
CA ALA A 120 24.92 -17.40 4.22
C ALA A 120 24.88 -18.38 5.41
N ASP A 121 25.16 -17.91 6.62
CA ASP A 121 25.43 -18.77 7.77
C ASP A 121 24.18 -19.12 8.58
N ASP A 122 23.32 -18.14 8.88
CA ASP A 122 22.10 -18.35 9.66
C ASP A 122 20.95 -18.89 8.80
N TRP A 123 20.73 -18.31 7.62
CA TRP A 123 19.68 -18.78 6.71
C TRP A 123 20.12 -19.96 5.84
N GLY A 124 21.42 -20.26 5.78
CA GLY A 124 21.95 -21.38 5.01
C GLY A 124 22.00 -21.15 3.50
N SER A 125 21.71 -19.95 3.00
CA SER A 125 21.66 -19.63 1.56
C SER A 125 22.99 -19.93 0.87
N ASN A 126 22.97 -20.62 -0.26
CA ASN A 126 24.18 -20.80 -1.09
C ASN A 126 24.20 -19.86 -2.29
N MET A 127 23.21 -18.99 -2.44
CA MET A 127 23.07 -18.05 -3.53
C MET A 127 22.36 -16.78 -3.07
N ILE A 128 22.70 -15.64 -3.67
CA ILE A 128 21.93 -14.40 -3.56
C ILE A 128 21.72 -13.77 -4.95
N ARG A 129 20.59 -13.12 -5.17
CA ARG A 129 20.27 -12.41 -6.42
C ARG A 129 20.27 -10.90 -6.20
N LEU A 130 20.95 -10.17 -7.08
CA LEU A 130 21.09 -8.71 -7.04
C LEU A 130 20.22 -8.07 -8.13
N ALA A 131 19.01 -7.63 -7.77
CA ALA A 131 18.02 -7.07 -8.69
C ALA A 131 18.34 -5.60 -9.04
N LEU A 132 19.02 -5.39 -10.18
CA LEU A 132 19.35 -4.06 -10.69
C LEU A 132 18.28 -3.58 -11.68
N TYR A 133 17.29 -2.82 -11.19
CA TYR A 133 16.35 -2.10 -12.05
C TYR A 133 17.09 -1.11 -12.94
N VAL A 134 16.55 -0.92 -14.14
CA VAL A 134 17.12 -0.01 -15.15
C VAL A 134 16.20 1.19 -15.37
N GLY A 135 14.90 0.95 -15.61
CA GLY A 135 13.83 1.94 -15.48
C GLY A 135 13.54 2.27 -14.02
N GLU A 136 12.40 2.92 -13.74
CA GLU A 136 11.91 3.14 -12.35
C GLU A 136 12.97 3.76 -11.42
N ASN A 137 13.63 4.81 -11.90
CA ASN A 137 14.72 5.51 -11.21
C ASN A 137 15.97 4.64 -10.94
N GLY A 138 16.09 3.50 -11.61
CA GLY A 138 17.24 2.61 -11.58
C GLY A 138 18.40 3.05 -12.48
N TYR A 139 19.16 2.06 -12.98
CA TYR A 139 20.46 2.23 -13.62
C TYR A 139 20.48 3.20 -14.81
N ALA A 140 19.40 3.32 -15.59
CA ALA A 140 19.36 4.26 -16.73
C ALA A 140 19.48 5.73 -16.30
N THR A 141 18.93 6.07 -15.13
CA THR A 141 19.01 7.42 -14.54
C THR A 141 20.08 7.54 -13.47
N ARG A 142 20.47 6.41 -12.87
CA ARG A 142 21.40 6.30 -11.73
C ARG A 142 22.50 5.27 -12.00
N PRO A 143 23.41 5.55 -12.95
CA PRO A 143 24.45 4.60 -13.33
C PRO A 143 25.45 4.28 -12.20
N GLU A 144 25.47 5.05 -11.11
CA GLU A 144 26.27 4.75 -9.92
C GLU A 144 25.84 3.47 -9.19
N LEU A 145 24.62 2.97 -9.43
CA LEU A 145 24.09 1.74 -8.82
C LEU A 145 24.90 0.48 -9.16
N ILE A 146 25.69 0.50 -10.25
CA ILE A 146 26.63 -0.60 -10.55
C ILE A 146 27.63 -0.85 -9.41
N ASN A 147 27.95 0.17 -8.60
CA ASN A 147 28.83 -0.02 -7.45
C ASN A 147 28.19 -0.94 -6.41
N LYS A 148 26.87 -0.85 -6.19
CA LYS A 148 26.15 -1.77 -5.31
C LYS A 148 26.15 -3.20 -5.83
N VAL A 149 26.11 -3.38 -7.15
CA VAL A 149 26.29 -4.70 -7.77
C VAL A 149 27.69 -5.24 -7.51
N TYR A 150 28.74 -4.41 -7.64
CA TYR A 150 30.11 -4.83 -7.32
C TYR A 150 30.26 -5.23 -5.85
N ASP A 151 29.76 -4.40 -4.94
CA ASP A 151 29.82 -4.68 -3.50
C ASP A 151 29.08 -5.99 -3.18
N GLY A 152 27.90 -6.21 -3.76
CA GLY A 152 27.14 -7.45 -3.58
C GLY A 152 27.84 -8.68 -4.15
N ILE A 153 28.50 -8.57 -5.32
CA ILE A 153 29.29 -9.68 -5.89
C ILE A 153 30.45 -10.04 -4.95
N ASP A 154 31.20 -9.03 -4.49
CA ASP A 154 32.35 -9.23 -3.61
C ASP A 154 31.90 -9.87 -2.28
N LEU A 155 30.85 -9.34 -1.66
CA LEU A 155 30.27 -9.89 -0.42
C LEU A 155 29.74 -11.32 -0.58
N ALA A 156 29.10 -11.66 -1.71
CA ALA A 156 28.62 -13.01 -1.96
C ALA A 156 29.78 -14.01 -2.08
N ILE A 157 30.86 -13.63 -2.78
CA ILE A 157 32.07 -14.46 -2.89
C ILE A 157 32.73 -14.64 -1.52
N GLU A 158 32.83 -13.57 -0.73
CA GLU A 158 33.41 -13.60 0.61
C GLU A 158 32.63 -14.49 1.59
N ASN A 159 31.30 -14.54 1.45
CA ASN A 159 30.40 -15.35 2.27
C ASN A 159 30.02 -16.71 1.63
N ASP A 160 30.84 -17.21 0.71
CA ASP A 160 30.73 -18.54 0.10
C ASP A 160 29.39 -18.84 -0.61
N MET A 161 28.81 -17.81 -1.24
CA MET A 161 27.59 -17.88 -2.04
C MET A 161 27.88 -17.71 -3.55
N TYR A 162 27.01 -18.30 -4.37
CA TYR A 162 26.83 -17.89 -5.75
C TYR A 162 26.08 -16.54 -5.80
N VAL A 163 26.22 -15.81 -6.89
CA VAL A 163 25.55 -14.52 -7.09
C VAL A 163 24.91 -14.43 -8.46
N ILE A 164 23.62 -14.12 -8.51
CA ILE A 164 22.92 -13.79 -9.74
C ILE A 164 23.02 -12.28 -9.94
N VAL A 165 23.64 -11.88 -11.05
CA VAL A 165 23.67 -10.48 -11.50
C VAL A 165 22.51 -10.31 -12.47
N ASP A 166 21.47 -9.65 -11.99
CA ASP A 166 20.20 -9.53 -12.69
C ASP A 166 20.03 -8.14 -13.30
N TRP A 167 19.94 -8.11 -14.63
CA TRP A 167 19.48 -6.95 -15.39
C TRP A 167 17.95 -6.94 -15.38
N HIS A 168 17.40 -6.20 -14.44
CA HIS A 168 16.02 -6.34 -14.01
C HIS A 168 15.05 -5.63 -14.97
N VAL A 169 14.84 -6.22 -16.15
CA VAL A 169 13.78 -5.84 -17.11
C VAL A 169 12.42 -6.01 -16.43
N HIS A 170 11.60 -4.97 -16.46
CA HIS A 170 10.30 -4.93 -15.79
C HIS A 170 9.42 -3.86 -16.43
N ALA A 171 9.82 -2.60 -16.30
CA ALA A 171 9.17 -1.42 -16.87
C ALA A 171 10.12 -0.68 -17.83
N PRO A 172 9.95 -0.82 -19.15
CA PRO A 172 8.92 -1.58 -19.86
C PRO A 172 9.23 -3.09 -19.96
N GLY A 173 8.27 -3.86 -20.49
CA GLY A 173 8.37 -5.31 -20.60
C GLY A 173 9.07 -5.84 -21.85
N ASP A 174 9.40 -5.01 -22.85
CA ASP A 174 10.25 -5.41 -23.98
C ASP A 174 11.73 -5.15 -23.65
N PRO A 175 12.57 -6.20 -23.53
CA PRO A 175 13.99 -6.03 -23.22
C PRO A 175 14.78 -5.29 -24.31
N ARG A 176 14.20 -5.10 -25.51
CA ARG A 176 14.80 -4.33 -26.62
C ARG A 176 14.50 -2.84 -26.54
N ALA A 177 13.70 -2.38 -25.57
CA ALA A 177 13.37 -0.97 -25.43
C ALA A 177 14.61 -0.09 -25.23
N ASP A 178 14.56 1.16 -25.71
CA ASP A 178 15.70 2.08 -25.72
C ASP A 178 16.32 2.29 -24.32
N VAL A 179 15.51 2.26 -23.27
CA VAL A 179 15.96 2.38 -21.86
C VAL A 179 16.92 1.25 -21.45
N TYR A 180 16.84 0.08 -22.08
CA TYR A 180 17.69 -1.08 -21.81
C TYR A 180 18.91 -1.20 -22.74
N SER A 181 19.18 -0.20 -23.59
CA SER A 181 20.25 -0.24 -24.60
C SER A 181 21.67 -0.46 -24.05
N GLY A 182 21.90 -0.26 -22.75
CA GLY A 182 23.18 -0.47 -22.06
C GLY A 182 23.47 -1.90 -21.59
N ALA A 183 22.56 -2.87 -21.81
CA ALA A 183 22.67 -4.21 -21.22
C ALA A 183 23.97 -4.97 -21.62
N GLU A 184 24.30 -5.03 -22.91
CA GLU A 184 25.51 -5.74 -23.38
C GLU A 184 26.79 -5.15 -22.74
N GLU A 185 26.91 -3.82 -22.73
CA GLU A 185 28.05 -3.12 -22.13
C GLU A 185 28.13 -3.38 -20.62
N PHE A 186 26.99 -3.37 -19.94
CA PHE A 186 26.92 -3.68 -18.51
C PHE A 186 27.47 -5.09 -18.23
N PHE A 187 26.95 -6.11 -18.90
CA PHE A 187 27.39 -7.49 -18.67
C PHE A 187 28.86 -7.72 -19.02
N LEU A 188 29.35 -7.13 -20.13
CA LEU A 188 30.77 -7.19 -20.49
C LEU A 188 31.65 -6.48 -19.46
N THR A 189 31.17 -5.39 -18.86
CA THR A 189 31.89 -4.66 -17.80
C THR A 189 32.01 -5.52 -16.54
N ILE A 190 30.93 -6.20 -16.12
CA ILE A 190 30.98 -7.13 -14.99
C ILE A 190 31.94 -8.29 -15.29
N ALA A 191 31.83 -8.91 -16.48
CA ALA A 191 32.69 -10.02 -16.89
C ALA A 191 34.18 -9.62 -16.96
N GLU A 192 34.50 -8.42 -17.47
CA GLU A 192 35.88 -7.91 -17.49
C GLU A 192 36.46 -7.74 -16.08
N LYS A 193 35.64 -7.28 -15.13
CA LYS A 193 36.07 -7.14 -13.73
C LYS A 193 36.23 -8.49 -13.02
N TYR A 194 35.37 -9.46 -13.33
CA TYR A 194 35.33 -10.80 -12.71
C TYR A 194 35.49 -11.94 -13.73
N PRO A 195 36.65 -12.05 -14.41
CA PRO A 195 36.81 -12.95 -15.54
C PRO A 195 36.68 -14.42 -15.13
N ASN A 196 35.70 -15.11 -15.72
CA ASN A 196 35.35 -16.52 -15.52
C ASN A 196 35.17 -16.89 -14.05
N ASN A 197 34.64 -15.97 -13.24
CA ASN A 197 34.41 -16.24 -11.84
C ASN A 197 33.28 -17.28 -11.69
N PRO A 198 33.54 -18.46 -11.08
CA PRO A 198 32.56 -19.54 -11.00
C PRO A 198 31.35 -19.23 -10.11
N ASN A 199 31.42 -18.19 -9.27
CA ASN A 199 30.33 -17.78 -8.40
C ASN A 199 29.24 -16.99 -9.13
N ILE A 200 29.55 -16.39 -10.30
CA ILE A 200 28.64 -15.46 -10.98
C ILE A 200 27.73 -16.20 -11.97
N LEU A 201 26.43 -15.91 -11.90
CA LEU A 201 25.42 -16.24 -12.90
C LEU A 201 24.87 -14.93 -13.47
N TYR A 202 24.62 -14.88 -14.78
CA TYR A 202 24.10 -13.68 -15.44
C TYR A 202 22.63 -13.87 -15.82
N GLU A 203 21.73 -13.08 -15.25
CA GLU A 203 20.32 -13.06 -15.63
C GLU A 203 20.06 -11.87 -16.54
N LEU A 204 19.80 -12.14 -17.83
CA LEU A 204 19.84 -11.10 -18.87
C LEU A 204 18.58 -10.23 -18.90
N ALA A 205 17.44 -10.78 -18.52
CA ALA A 205 16.17 -10.07 -18.49
C ALA A 205 15.24 -10.77 -17.50
N ASN A 206 14.97 -10.10 -16.38
CA ASN A 206 14.05 -10.54 -15.32
C ASN A 206 12.66 -10.95 -15.85
N GLU A 207 11.87 -9.99 -16.33
CA GLU A 207 10.46 -10.23 -16.67
C GLU A 207 10.04 -9.58 -18.00
N PRO A 208 10.38 -10.21 -19.14
CA PRO A 208 9.75 -9.87 -20.39
C PRO A 208 8.22 -10.00 -20.29
N SER A 209 7.50 -8.92 -20.56
CA SER A 209 6.06 -8.83 -20.27
C SER A 209 5.32 -7.86 -21.18
N SER A 210 4.00 -7.79 -21.07
CA SER A 210 3.18 -6.80 -21.78
C SER A 210 3.24 -5.40 -21.15
N ASN A 211 4.03 -5.21 -20.09
CA ASN A 211 4.18 -3.92 -19.43
C ASN A 211 4.68 -2.86 -20.43
N ASN A 212 3.97 -1.75 -20.55
CA ASN A 212 4.27 -0.68 -21.49
C ASN A 212 4.75 0.61 -20.79
N ASN A 213 5.18 0.51 -19.52
CA ASN A 213 5.73 1.62 -18.75
C ASN A 213 7.06 2.11 -19.31
N GLY A 214 7.13 3.37 -19.76
CA GLY A 214 8.40 3.92 -20.24
C GLY A 214 8.92 3.31 -21.55
N GLY A 215 8.12 2.48 -22.23
CA GLY A 215 8.45 1.90 -23.54
C GLY A 215 7.54 0.73 -23.94
N PRO A 216 7.87 -0.02 -25.02
CA PRO A 216 7.01 -1.10 -25.51
C PRO A 216 7.02 -2.33 -24.60
N GLY A 217 5.91 -3.05 -24.55
CA GLY A 217 5.83 -4.43 -24.02
C GLY A 217 5.90 -5.48 -25.14
N ILE A 218 5.90 -6.76 -24.76
CA ILE A 218 5.85 -7.91 -25.66
C ILE A 218 4.57 -8.75 -25.49
N THR A 219 4.24 -9.55 -26.50
CA THR A 219 3.08 -10.46 -26.50
C THR A 219 3.36 -11.77 -25.76
N ASN A 220 2.31 -12.44 -25.27
CA ASN A 220 2.40 -13.74 -24.58
C ASN A 220 2.30 -14.92 -25.57
N ASP A 221 3.20 -14.98 -26.54
CA ASP A 221 3.22 -15.96 -27.63
C ASP A 221 4.64 -16.14 -28.21
N GLU A 222 4.75 -16.89 -29.31
CA GLU A 222 6.03 -17.11 -30.00
C GLU A 222 6.70 -15.80 -30.44
N ALA A 223 5.94 -14.78 -30.85
CA ALA A 223 6.51 -13.51 -31.28
C ALA A 223 7.15 -12.76 -30.10
N GLY A 224 6.54 -12.85 -28.91
CA GLY A 224 7.15 -12.36 -27.68
C GLY A 224 8.43 -13.11 -27.31
N TRP A 225 8.44 -14.44 -27.45
CA TRP A 225 9.66 -15.23 -27.22
C TRP A 225 10.77 -14.89 -28.23
N GLU A 226 10.43 -14.76 -29.51
CA GLU A 226 11.37 -14.35 -30.55
C GLU A 226 12.00 -12.97 -30.26
N ALA A 227 11.23 -12.02 -29.70
CA ALA A 227 11.74 -10.73 -29.24
C ALA A 227 12.78 -10.86 -28.12
N VAL A 228 12.51 -11.70 -27.12
CA VAL A 228 13.46 -11.98 -26.03
C VAL A 228 14.72 -12.66 -26.56
N LYS A 229 14.56 -13.62 -27.47
CA LYS A 229 15.68 -14.33 -28.10
C LYS A 229 16.55 -13.40 -28.96
N GLU A 230 15.93 -12.49 -29.71
CA GLU A 230 16.62 -11.45 -30.50
C GLU A 230 17.47 -10.52 -29.62
N TYR A 231 16.98 -10.20 -28.41
CA TYR A 231 17.72 -9.45 -27.42
C TYR A 231 18.88 -10.25 -26.80
N ALA A 232 18.63 -11.51 -26.40
CA ALA A 232 19.58 -12.30 -25.63
C ALA A 232 20.71 -12.91 -26.46
N ASP A 233 20.44 -13.39 -27.69
CA ASP A 233 21.43 -14.02 -28.57
C ASP A 233 22.75 -13.21 -28.71
N PRO A 234 22.73 -11.89 -29.03
CA PRO A 234 23.96 -11.11 -29.16
C PRO A 234 24.71 -10.92 -27.84
N ILE A 235 24.00 -10.78 -26.70
CA ILE A 235 24.64 -10.62 -25.37
C ILE A 235 25.31 -11.93 -24.96
N VAL A 236 24.64 -13.06 -25.17
CA VAL A 236 25.22 -14.40 -24.96
C VAL A 236 26.46 -14.58 -25.82
N GLU A 237 26.38 -14.29 -27.12
CA GLU A 237 27.53 -14.37 -28.02
C GLU A 237 28.68 -13.47 -27.56
N ALA A 238 28.40 -12.23 -27.14
CA ALA A 238 29.41 -11.28 -26.65
C ALA A 238 30.10 -11.79 -25.38
N LEU A 239 29.32 -12.28 -24.40
CA LEU A 239 29.85 -12.85 -23.15
C LEU A 239 30.76 -14.06 -23.43
N ARG A 240 30.33 -15.01 -24.27
CA ARG A 240 31.15 -16.17 -24.65
C ARG A 240 32.37 -15.79 -25.47
N ASN A 241 32.26 -14.82 -26.38
CA ASN A 241 33.39 -14.37 -27.21
C ASN A 241 34.40 -13.51 -26.44
N SER A 242 34.01 -12.94 -25.29
CA SER A 242 34.89 -12.10 -24.48
C SER A 242 36.09 -12.86 -23.90
N GLY A 243 35.97 -14.18 -23.68
CA GLY A 243 36.96 -14.96 -22.93
C GLY A 243 36.83 -14.80 -21.40
N ASN A 244 35.87 -14.00 -20.93
CA ASN A 244 35.70 -13.63 -19.52
C ASN A 244 34.42 -14.22 -18.89
N ALA A 245 33.60 -14.91 -19.66
CA ALA A 245 32.39 -15.57 -19.18
C ALA A 245 32.14 -16.88 -19.95
N ASP A 246 33.20 -17.62 -20.29
CA ASP A 246 33.14 -18.74 -21.22
C ASP A 246 32.19 -19.85 -20.74
N ASP A 247 32.23 -20.15 -19.44
CA ASP A 247 31.49 -21.25 -18.82
C ASP A 247 30.46 -20.78 -17.77
N ASN A 248 30.27 -19.46 -17.57
CA ASN A 248 29.28 -18.94 -16.62
C ASN A 248 27.85 -19.32 -17.04
N ILE A 249 27.01 -19.71 -16.09
CA ILE A 249 25.58 -19.92 -16.36
C ILE A 249 24.95 -18.59 -16.76
N ILE A 250 24.20 -18.61 -17.86
CA ILE A 250 23.34 -17.50 -18.28
C ILE A 250 21.89 -17.93 -18.06
N ILE A 251 21.08 -17.03 -17.53
CA ILE A 251 19.66 -17.24 -17.27
C ILE A 251 18.89 -16.21 -18.11
N VAL A 252 17.84 -16.65 -18.80
CA VAL A 252 17.04 -15.78 -19.69
C VAL A 252 15.56 -15.91 -19.35
N GLY A 253 14.93 -14.76 -19.09
CA GLY A 253 13.50 -14.63 -18.90
C GLY A 253 12.67 -15.02 -20.12
N SER A 254 11.36 -15.00 -19.99
CA SER A 254 10.43 -15.34 -21.07
C SER A 254 9.16 -14.48 -20.98
N PRO A 255 8.28 -14.48 -22.00
CA PRO A 255 7.06 -13.66 -21.98
C PRO A 255 6.17 -13.88 -20.74
N ASN A 256 5.26 -12.92 -20.54
CA ASN A 256 4.24 -12.96 -19.48
C ASN A 256 4.87 -13.04 -18.09
N TRP A 257 5.79 -12.11 -17.79
CA TRP A 257 6.51 -12.05 -16.51
C TRP A 257 7.25 -13.34 -16.22
N SER A 258 8.02 -13.83 -17.21
CA SER A 258 8.82 -15.04 -17.10
C SER A 258 8.04 -16.30 -16.68
N GLN A 259 6.80 -16.43 -17.15
CA GLN A 259 5.95 -17.61 -16.92
C GLN A 259 6.00 -18.63 -18.06
N ARG A 260 6.80 -18.37 -19.10
CA ARG A 260 6.78 -19.10 -20.38
C ARG A 260 8.10 -19.82 -20.72
N PRO A 261 8.75 -20.57 -19.80
CA PRO A 261 9.91 -21.38 -20.17
C PRO A 261 9.55 -22.48 -21.18
N ASP A 262 8.26 -22.80 -21.34
CA ASP A 262 7.76 -23.71 -22.37
C ASP A 262 8.01 -23.20 -23.80
N LEU A 263 7.89 -21.88 -24.02
CA LEU A 263 8.20 -21.27 -25.32
C LEU A 263 9.70 -21.34 -25.63
N ALA A 264 10.52 -21.11 -24.62
CA ALA A 264 11.97 -21.24 -24.74
C ALA A 264 12.40 -22.68 -25.04
N ALA A 265 11.70 -23.67 -24.48
CA ALA A 265 11.95 -25.08 -24.80
C ALA A 265 11.65 -25.43 -26.27
N ASP A 266 10.64 -24.80 -26.87
CA ASP A 266 10.27 -25.02 -28.26
C ASP A 266 11.25 -24.34 -29.26
N ASN A 267 11.93 -23.26 -28.85
CA ASN A 267 12.92 -22.55 -29.67
C ASN A 267 14.10 -21.98 -28.83
N PRO A 268 14.99 -22.82 -28.28
CA PRO A 268 16.00 -22.40 -27.32
C PRO A 268 17.12 -21.54 -27.94
N ILE A 269 17.78 -20.75 -27.11
CA ILE A 269 19.07 -20.11 -27.42
C ILE A 269 20.13 -21.21 -27.64
N ASP A 270 20.93 -21.06 -28.70
CA ASP A 270 22.00 -22.01 -29.04
C ASP A 270 23.26 -21.74 -28.21
N ASP A 271 23.16 -22.00 -26.90
CA ASP A 271 24.28 -21.98 -25.95
C ASP A 271 24.23 -23.17 -25.01
N HIS A 272 25.41 -23.60 -24.57
CA HIS A 272 25.62 -24.81 -23.78
C HIS A 272 25.34 -24.65 -22.28
N HIS A 273 25.23 -23.42 -21.76
CA HIS A 273 25.04 -23.11 -20.34
C HIS A 273 23.93 -22.07 -20.12
N THR A 274 22.90 -22.10 -20.95
CA THR A 274 21.69 -21.26 -20.78
C THR A 274 20.57 -22.02 -20.06
N MET A 275 20.00 -21.40 -19.03
CA MET A 275 18.78 -21.81 -18.34
C MET A 275 17.66 -20.81 -18.60
N TYR A 276 16.41 -21.22 -18.40
CA TYR A 276 15.24 -20.36 -18.59
C TYR A 276 14.47 -20.16 -17.30
N THR A 277 13.96 -18.95 -17.14
CA THR A 277 13.30 -18.52 -15.91
C THR A 277 11.87 -19.07 -15.78
N VAL A 278 11.45 -19.38 -14.55
CA VAL A 278 10.03 -19.43 -14.16
C VAL A 278 9.77 -18.54 -12.95
N HIS A 279 8.94 -17.51 -13.09
CA HIS A 279 8.46 -16.72 -11.95
C HIS A 279 7.05 -17.13 -11.54
N PHE A 280 6.82 -17.16 -10.24
CA PHE A 280 5.50 -17.45 -9.68
C PHE A 280 5.31 -16.80 -8.31
N TYR A 281 4.06 -16.50 -8.01
CA TYR A 281 3.60 -15.94 -6.73
C TYR A 281 2.44 -16.79 -6.25
N THR A 282 2.55 -17.34 -5.05
CA THR A 282 1.71 -18.47 -4.62
C THR A 282 0.25 -18.09 -4.36
N GLY A 283 -0.05 -16.80 -4.19
CA GLY A 283 -1.42 -16.27 -4.14
C GLY A 283 -2.11 -16.15 -5.49
N THR A 284 -1.35 -16.18 -6.59
CA THR A 284 -1.89 -15.96 -7.95
C THR A 284 -1.71 -17.20 -8.84
N HIS A 285 -0.63 -17.93 -8.66
CA HIS A 285 -0.20 -19.00 -9.56
C HIS A 285 -0.38 -20.36 -8.90
N ASN A 286 -1.55 -20.96 -9.07
CA ASN A 286 -1.86 -22.27 -8.51
C ASN A 286 -0.91 -23.37 -9.05
N GLY A 287 -0.37 -24.16 -8.15
CA GLY A 287 0.31 -25.40 -8.47
C GLY A 287 -0.65 -26.43 -9.06
N THR A 288 -0.09 -27.47 -9.65
CA THR A 288 -0.87 -28.54 -10.28
C THR A 288 -0.14 -29.89 -10.18
N ASN A 289 -0.88 -30.99 -10.19
CA ASN A 289 -0.32 -32.32 -10.37
C ASN A 289 -0.25 -32.75 -11.83
N ASP A 290 -0.97 -32.06 -12.72
CA ASP A 290 -1.08 -32.44 -14.12
C ASP A 290 0.11 -31.90 -14.93
N SER A 291 0.36 -32.51 -16.07
CA SER A 291 1.21 -31.98 -17.15
C SER A 291 0.33 -31.78 -18.38
N TYR A 292 0.74 -30.92 -19.31
CA TYR A 292 0.04 -30.82 -20.59
C TYR A 292 0.08 -32.15 -21.35
N PRO A 293 -1.00 -32.51 -22.07
CA PRO A 293 -0.93 -33.57 -23.08
C PRO A 293 0.18 -33.33 -24.10
N GLU A 294 0.76 -34.40 -24.64
CA GLU A 294 1.74 -34.33 -25.72
C GLU A 294 1.17 -33.54 -26.92
N GLU A 295 2.00 -32.75 -27.59
CA GLU A 295 1.61 -31.87 -28.71
C GLU A 295 0.62 -30.73 -28.36
N THR A 296 0.40 -30.41 -27.08
CA THR A 296 -0.42 -29.24 -26.69
C THR A 296 0.18 -27.96 -27.28
N PRO A 297 -0.56 -27.17 -28.08
CA PRO A 297 -0.06 -25.92 -28.63
C PRO A 297 0.13 -24.85 -27.55
N SER A 298 1.07 -23.94 -27.79
CA SER A 298 1.50 -22.88 -26.87
C SER A 298 0.38 -21.94 -26.39
N ASP A 299 -0.62 -21.67 -27.23
CA ASP A 299 -1.79 -20.82 -26.94
C ASP A 299 -2.74 -21.44 -25.89
N LYS A 300 -2.57 -22.73 -25.59
CA LYS A 300 -3.32 -23.46 -24.56
C LYS A 300 -2.50 -23.71 -23.28
N ARG A 301 -1.27 -23.20 -23.19
CA ARG A 301 -0.37 -23.40 -22.05
C ARG A 301 -0.36 -22.17 -21.13
N SER A 302 -1.23 -22.17 -20.11
CA SER A 302 -1.41 -21.03 -19.21
C SER A 302 -1.07 -21.29 -17.74
N ASN A 303 -0.99 -22.55 -17.28
CA ASN A 303 -0.59 -22.83 -15.90
C ASN A 303 0.94 -22.82 -15.76
N VAL A 304 1.45 -21.93 -14.92
CA VAL A 304 2.90 -21.68 -14.76
C VAL A 304 3.68 -22.93 -14.34
N MET A 305 3.16 -23.74 -13.41
CA MET A 305 3.85 -24.97 -12.98
C MET A 305 3.88 -26.01 -14.11
N ALA A 306 2.79 -26.12 -14.88
CA ALA A 306 2.75 -26.98 -16.05
C ALA A 306 3.67 -26.50 -17.17
N ASN A 307 3.86 -25.18 -17.34
CA ASN A 307 4.82 -24.61 -18.28
C ASN A 307 6.26 -25.01 -17.90
N ALA A 308 6.62 -24.92 -16.61
CA ALA A 308 7.93 -25.38 -16.12
C ALA A 308 8.13 -26.89 -16.33
N LYS A 309 7.12 -27.72 -16.06
CA LYS A 309 7.16 -29.17 -16.35
C LYS A 309 7.38 -29.43 -17.84
N TYR A 310 6.64 -28.74 -18.72
CA TYR A 310 6.81 -28.87 -20.16
C TYR A 310 8.24 -28.52 -20.59
N ALA A 311 8.82 -27.45 -20.05
CA ALA A 311 10.18 -27.05 -20.37
C ALA A 311 11.21 -28.13 -19.99
N LEU A 312 11.10 -28.68 -18.77
CA LEU A 312 11.95 -29.80 -18.33
C LEU A 312 11.79 -31.03 -19.23
N ASP A 313 10.55 -31.40 -19.57
CA ASP A 313 10.24 -32.57 -20.41
C ASP A 313 10.72 -32.39 -21.86
N ASN A 314 10.89 -31.14 -22.31
CA ASN A 314 11.38 -30.78 -23.65
C ASN A 314 12.86 -30.35 -23.66
N GLY A 315 13.62 -30.73 -22.61
CA GLY A 315 15.07 -30.80 -22.67
C GLY A 315 15.83 -29.53 -22.33
N VAL A 316 15.16 -28.50 -21.79
CA VAL A 316 15.81 -27.29 -21.27
C VAL A 316 15.83 -27.28 -19.74
N ALA A 317 16.82 -26.60 -19.16
CA ALA A 317 16.93 -26.43 -17.71
C ALA A 317 16.16 -25.17 -17.27
N VAL A 318 15.49 -25.27 -16.13
CA VAL A 318 14.67 -24.19 -15.55
C VAL A 318 15.28 -23.70 -14.24
N PHE A 319 15.21 -22.39 -14.00
CA PHE A 319 15.58 -21.74 -12.74
C PHE A 319 14.42 -20.82 -12.30
N ALA A 320 13.96 -20.90 -11.05
CA ALA A 320 13.00 -19.95 -10.51
C ALA A 320 13.71 -18.72 -9.92
N THR A 321 14.21 -17.81 -10.77
CA THR A 321 15.05 -16.69 -10.31
C THR A 321 14.30 -15.68 -9.45
N GLU A 322 12.96 -15.74 -9.45
CA GLU A 322 12.10 -15.02 -8.54
C GLU A 322 10.84 -15.83 -8.19
N TRP A 323 10.44 -15.80 -6.92
CA TRP A 323 9.11 -16.24 -6.50
C TRP A 323 8.71 -15.59 -5.17
N GLY A 324 7.40 -15.41 -4.93
CA GLY A 324 6.88 -14.83 -3.68
C GLY A 324 5.76 -15.64 -3.04
N VAL A 325 5.59 -15.47 -1.72
CA VAL A 325 4.49 -16.09 -0.96
C VAL A 325 3.17 -15.32 -1.05
N SER A 326 3.20 -14.13 -1.62
CA SER A 326 2.06 -13.21 -1.78
C SER A 326 1.27 -13.47 -3.08
N GLU A 327 0.33 -12.60 -3.43
CA GLU A 327 -0.10 -12.43 -4.81
C GLU A 327 0.99 -11.74 -5.66
N ALA A 328 0.81 -11.76 -6.98
CA ALA A 328 1.78 -11.23 -7.95
C ALA A 328 1.99 -9.71 -7.88
N ASN A 329 1.15 -8.99 -7.13
CA ASN A 329 1.36 -7.57 -6.81
C ASN A 329 2.36 -7.34 -5.66
N GLY A 330 2.93 -8.41 -5.08
CA GLY A 330 3.85 -8.34 -3.93
C GLY A 330 3.16 -8.36 -2.56
N ASP A 331 1.83 -8.30 -2.51
CA ASP A 331 1.03 -8.17 -1.29
C ASP A 331 -0.11 -9.20 -1.21
N ASN A 332 -0.92 -9.15 -0.15
CA ASN A 332 -1.92 -10.14 0.23
C ASN A 332 -1.35 -11.51 0.61
N GLY A 333 -2.04 -12.23 1.49
CA GLY A 333 -1.61 -13.53 2.02
C GLY A 333 -0.91 -13.41 3.38
N PRO A 334 0.19 -14.15 3.64
CA PRO A 334 0.92 -15.02 2.72
C PRO A 334 0.24 -16.39 2.49
N TYR A 335 0.51 -17.00 1.33
CA TYR A 335 -0.14 -18.23 0.84
C TYR A 335 0.75 -19.48 1.04
N LEU A 336 1.20 -19.70 2.28
CA LEU A 336 2.24 -20.70 2.62
C LEU A 336 1.87 -22.16 2.29
N ASN A 337 0.58 -22.51 2.33
CA ASN A 337 0.11 -23.85 1.95
C ASN A 337 0.37 -24.15 0.47
N GLU A 338 0.25 -23.13 -0.39
CA GLU A 338 0.52 -23.24 -1.82
C GLU A 338 2.04 -23.18 -2.08
N ALA A 339 2.79 -22.39 -1.29
CA ALA A 339 4.25 -22.40 -1.31
C ALA A 339 4.85 -23.79 -1.05
N ASP A 340 4.29 -24.56 -0.10
CA ASP A 340 4.71 -25.95 0.16
C ASP A 340 4.57 -26.85 -1.09
N ILE A 341 3.51 -26.65 -1.89
CA ILE A 341 3.27 -27.40 -3.13
C ILE A 341 4.36 -27.07 -4.16
N TRP A 342 4.59 -25.78 -4.37
CA TRP A 342 5.59 -25.27 -5.32
C TRP A 342 7.01 -25.66 -4.94
N LEU A 343 7.45 -25.38 -3.72
CA LEU A 343 8.81 -25.68 -3.27
C LEU A 343 9.08 -27.18 -3.27
N ASN A 344 8.10 -28.02 -2.93
CA ASN A 344 8.25 -29.47 -3.08
C ASN A 344 8.38 -29.90 -4.55
N PHE A 345 7.72 -29.21 -5.50
CA PHE A 345 7.95 -29.43 -6.92
C PHE A 345 9.36 -29.00 -7.35
N LEU A 346 9.82 -27.81 -6.97
CA LEU A 346 11.15 -27.31 -7.31
C LEU A 346 12.25 -28.22 -6.74
N ASN A 347 12.17 -28.55 -5.46
CA ASN A 347 13.15 -29.39 -4.76
C ASN A 347 13.21 -30.82 -5.33
N LYS A 348 12.08 -31.40 -5.75
CA LYS A 348 12.07 -32.73 -6.39
C LYS A 348 12.74 -32.75 -7.77
N ASN A 349 12.69 -31.64 -8.50
CA ASN A 349 13.20 -31.55 -9.86
C ASN A 349 14.55 -30.84 -9.95
N ASN A 350 15.21 -30.58 -8.81
CA ASN A 350 16.47 -29.85 -8.73
C ASN A 350 16.42 -28.49 -9.45
N ILE A 351 15.28 -27.78 -9.35
CA ILE A 351 15.12 -26.42 -9.85
C ILE A 351 15.57 -25.48 -8.75
N SER A 352 16.63 -24.72 -9.00
CA SER A 352 17.11 -23.65 -8.11
C SER A 352 16.08 -22.52 -8.00
N TRP A 353 16.09 -21.80 -6.88
CA TRP A 353 15.13 -20.72 -6.62
C TRP A 353 15.69 -19.55 -5.80
N ALA A 354 15.21 -18.34 -6.07
CA ALA A 354 15.44 -17.14 -5.26
C ALA A 354 14.10 -16.51 -4.86
N ASN A 355 13.88 -16.27 -3.56
CA ASN A 355 12.64 -15.66 -3.07
C ASN A 355 12.68 -14.12 -3.12
N TRP A 356 11.55 -13.51 -3.49
CA TRP A 356 11.29 -12.07 -3.40
C TRP A 356 10.59 -11.72 -2.08
N SER A 357 11.09 -10.80 -1.25
CA SER A 357 12.42 -10.14 -1.34
C SER A 357 12.99 -9.71 0.01
N LEU A 358 14.28 -9.36 0.02
CA LEU A 358 14.97 -8.74 1.14
C LEU A 358 14.61 -7.24 1.26
N THR A 359 13.40 -6.96 1.74
CA THR A 359 12.91 -5.61 2.05
C THR A 359 12.16 -5.59 3.38
N ASN A 360 12.13 -4.41 4.01
CA ASN A 360 11.29 -4.06 5.16
C ASN A 360 10.11 -3.14 4.74
N LYS A 361 9.82 -3.05 3.43
CA LYS A 361 8.59 -2.45 2.91
C LYS A 361 7.36 -3.15 3.50
N ASN A 362 6.31 -2.39 3.77
CA ASN A 362 5.05 -2.93 4.30
C ASN A 362 4.23 -3.64 3.20
N GLU A 363 4.75 -4.76 2.72
CA GLU A 363 4.12 -5.65 1.76
C GLU A 363 4.34 -7.11 2.18
N THR A 364 3.37 -7.98 1.90
CA THR A 364 3.39 -9.36 2.40
C THR A 364 4.61 -10.18 1.94
N SER A 365 5.15 -9.93 0.75
CA SER A 365 6.32 -10.65 0.23
C SER A 365 7.64 -10.27 0.91
N GLY A 366 7.73 -9.07 1.49
CA GLY A 366 8.92 -8.57 2.17
C GLY A 366 9.36 -9.48 3.32
N SER A 367 10.66 -9.77 3.41
CA SER A 367 11.21 -10.72 4.38
C SER A 367 11.32 -10.19 5.79
N PHE A 368 11.32 -8.88 5.96
CA PHE A 368 11.59 -8.22 7.23
C PHE A 368 10.36 -7.51 7.76
N THR A 369 10.23 -7.44 9.09
CA THR A 369 9.11 -6.74 9.73
C THR A 369 9.11 -5.27 9.33
N PRO A 370 8.01 -4.74 8.78
CA PRO A 370 7.94 -3.35 8.34
C PRO A 370 7.62 -2.40 9.49
N PHE A 371 7.77 -1.11 9.23
CA PHE A 371 7.16 -0.09 10.09
C PHE A 371 5.65 -0.12 9.90
N GLN A 372 4.93 -0.16 11.02
CA GLN A 372 3.52 0.16 11.08
C GLN A 372 3.25 0.85 12.41
N LEU A 373 2.75 2.08 12.35
CA LEU A 373 2.51 2.91 13.53
C LEU A 373 1.68 2.15 14.58
N ASN A 374 2.15 2.18 15.83
CA ASN A 374 1.57 1.48 16.99
C ASN A 374 1.55 -0.06 16.90
N VAL A 375 2.25 -0.66 15.93
CA VAL A 375 2.30 -2.12 15.74
C VAL A 375 3.73 -2.64 15.70
N SER A 376 4.59 -2.05 14.87
CA SER A 376 5.96 -2.52 14.70
C SER A 376 6.90 -1.42 14.19
N GLU A 377 8.17 -1.55 14.58
CA GLU A 377 9.27 -0.80 13.96
C GLU A 377 9.81 -1.56 12.75
N ALA A 378 10.30 -0.82 11.75
CA ALA A 378 10.98 -1.43 10.61
C ALA A 378 12.26 -2.12 11.07
N THR A 379 12.44 -3.37 10.65
CA THR A 379 13.68 -4.09 10.89
C THR A 379 14.82 -3.47 10.09
N PRO A 380 15.97 -3.15 10.72
CA PRO A 380 17.16 -2.72 10.01
C PRO A 380 17.67 -3.82 9.06
N LEU A 381 17.99 -3.45 7.82
CA LEU A 381 18.56 -4.37 6.83
C LEU A 381 20.05 -4.70 7.10
N ASP A 382 20.65 -4.10 8.12
CA ASP A 382 21.91 -4.54 8.73
C ASP A 382 21.58 -5.17 10.10
N PRO A 383 21.81 -6.49 10.30
CA PRO A 383 21.54 -7.17 11.57
C PRO A 383 22.58 -6.87 12.66
N GLY A 384 23.61 -6.08 12.36
CA GLY A 384 24.72 -5.77 13.26
C GLY A 384 25.69 -6.94 13.46
N ASP A 385 26.66 -6.75 14.36
CA ASP A 385 27.78 -7.68 14.62
C ASP A 385 27.34 -9.11 15.02
N GLY A 386 26.08 -9.28 15.44
CA GLY A 386 25.49 -10.59 15.71
C GLY A 386 25.26 -11.43 14.45
N GLN A 387 25.14 -10.77 13.28
CA GLN A 387 24.89 -11.38 11.97
C GLN A 387 23.67 -12.30 11.97
N VAL A 388 22.63 -11.93 12.72
CA VAL A 388 21.38 -12.68 12.86
C VAL A 388 20.26 -11.67 13.08
N TRP A 389 19.16 -11.80 12.35
CA TRP A 389 17.88 -11.19 12.71
C TRP A 389 17.11 -12.15 13.61
N THR A 390 16.47 -11.63 14.67
CA THR A 390 15.57 -12.44 15.48
C THR A 390 14.32 -12.82 14.67
N LYS A 391 13.57 -13.84 15.10
CA LYS A 391 12.36 -14.26 14.38
C LYS A 391 11.29 -13.15 14.33
N GLU A 392 11.24 -12.29 15.33
CA GLU A 392 10.35 -11.12 15.42
C GLU A 392 10.72 -10.03 14.39
N GLN A 393 12.01 -9.94 14.04
CA GLN A 393 12.52 -9.05 13.00
C GLN A 393 12.26 -9.58 11.58
N LEU A 394 11.93 -10.88 11.45
CA LEU A 394 11.45 -11.44 10.20
C LEU A 394 9.94 -11.25 10.10
N SER A 395 9.45 -10.98 8.90
CA SER A 395 8.03 -11.10 8.60
C SER A 395 7.61 -12.58 8.60
N LEU A 396 6.31 -12.86 8.50
CA LEU A 396 5.82 -14.23 8.28
C LEU A 396 6.42 -14.86 7.00
N SER A 397 6.63 -14.06 5.94
CA SER A 397 7.28 -14.48 4.70
C SER A 397 8.74 -14.86 4.95
N GLY A 398 9.52 -13.95 5.55
CA GLY A 398 10.95 -14.19 5.78
C GLY A 398 11.22 -15.37 6.71
N GLU A 399 10.43 -15.53 7.78
CA GLU A 399 10.55 -16.65 8.71
C GLU A 399 10.28 -18.01 8.03
N TYR A 400 9.24 -18.07 7.18
CA TYR A 400 8.92 -19.27 6.41
C TYR A 400 10.02 -19.58 5.39
N VAL A 401 10.45 -18.59 4.62
CA VAL A 401 11.43 -18.77 3.55
C VAL A 401 12.79 -19.17 4.11
N ARG A 402 13.24 -18.56 5.22
CA ARG A 402 14.44 -18.98 5.95
C ARG A 402 14.40 -20.49 6.26
N SER A 403 13.30 -20.96 6.82
CA SER A 403 13.12 -22.39 7.15
C SER A 403 13.22 -23.28 5.90
N ARG A 404 12.68 -22.81 4.76
CA ARG A 404 12.72 -23.53 3.49
C ARG A 404 14.08 -23.51 2.78
N ILE A 405 14.89 -22.47 2.98
CA ILE A 405 16.27 -22.43 2.49
C ILE A 405 17.11 -23.47 3.24
N ILE A 406 17.00 -23.49 4.58
CA ILE A 406 17.68 -24.46 5.45
C ILE A 406 17.23 -25.89 5.16
N GLY A 407 15.95 -26.08 4.83
CA GLY A 407 15.34 -27.41 4.67
C GLY A 407 14.88 -28.00 6.00
N GLU A 408 14.44 -27.15 6.92
CA GLU A 408 13.96 -27.54 8.26
C GLU A 408 12.44 -27.45 8.41
N GLU A 409 11.94 -27.98 9.53
CA GLU A 409 10.53 -27.85 9.92
C GLU A 409 10.22 -26.37 10.22
N TYR A 410 9.17 -25.85 9.60
CA TYR A 410 8.68 -24.50 9.86
C TYR A 410 7.90 -24.45 11.18
N GLU A 411 8.49 -23.79 12.17
CA GLU A 411 7.93 -23.54 13.49
C GLU A 411 7.76 -22.01 13.69
N PRO A 412 6.62 -21.43 13.25
CA PRO A 412 6.38 -20.00 13.37
C PRO A 412 6.28 -19.54 14.82
N ILE A 413 6.80 -18.36 15.12
CA ILE A 413 6.54 -17.69 16.41
C ILE A 413 5.07 -17.27 16.56
N ASP A 414 4.63 -17.15 17.81
CA ASP A 414 3.37 -16.53 18.15
C ASP A 414 3.48 -15.01 17.97
N ARG A 415 2.73 -14.45 17.01
CA ARG A 415 2.68 -13.01 16.71
C ARG A 415 1.41 -12.34 17.25
N THR A 416 0.70 -12.99 18.17
CA THR A 416 -0.46 -12.39 18.83
C THR A 416 -0.01 -11.13 19.58
N PRO A 417 -0.65 -9.96 19.36
CA PRO A 417 -0.32 -8.76 20.12
C PRO A 417 -0.42 -9.02 21.62
N ARG A 418 0.56 -8.53 22.37
CA ARG A 418 0.59 -8.62 23.83
C ARG A 418 0.81 -7.25 24.44
N GLU A 419 0.17 -6.99 25.57
CA GLU A 419 0.46 -5.82 26.39
C GLU A 419 1.19 -6.25 27.67
N THR A 420 2.26 -5.53 28.02
CA THR A 420 2.86 -5.63 29.35
C THR A 420 1.98 -4.88 30.33
N PHE A 421 1.66 -5.52 31.45
CA PHE A 421 0.82 -4.93 32.48
C PHE A 421 1.45 -5.05 33.86
N THR A 422 1.03 -4.15 34.75
CA THR A 422 1.24 -4.26 36.19
C THR A 422 -0.06 -3.82 36.85
N GLU A 423 -0.64 -4.70 37.66
CA GLU A 423 -1.91 -4.47 38.33
C GLU A 423 -1.72 -4.63 39.85
N VAL A 424 -1.98 -3.56 40.60
CA VAL A 424 -2.02 -3.59 42.06
C VAL A 424 -3.33 -4.22 42.48
N ILE A 425 -3.25 -5.39 43.12
CA ILE A 425 -4.40 -6.16 43.57
C ILE A 425 -4.83 -5.71 44.98
N TRP A 426 -3.85 -5.47 45.85
CA TRP A 426 -4.09 -4.97 47.21
C TRP A 426 -3.18 -3.78 47.52
N ASP A 427 -3.80 -2.62 47.72
CA ASP A 427 -3.15 -1.32 47.97
C ASP A 427 -3.44 -0.75 49.36
N PHE A 428 -4.35 -1.38 50.11
CA PHE A 428 -4.76 -1.03 51.48
C PHE A 428 -5.12 0.46 51.73
N ASN A 429 -5.38 1.25 50.68
CA ASN A 429 -5.62 2.70 50.79
C ASN A 429 -7.01 3.06 51.32
N ASP A 430 -7.93 2.10 51.35
CA ASP A 430 -9.30 2.28 51.86
C ASP A 430 -9.41 2.19 53.40
N GLY A 431 -8.28 1.94 54.08
CA GLY A 431 -8.21 1.79 55.53
C GLY A 431 -8.70 0.44 56.04
N THR A 432 -8.94 -0.54 55.15
CA THR A 432 -9.31 -1.91 55.49
C THR A 432 -8.14 -2.87 55.25
N THR A 433 -8.23 -4.10 55.75
CA THR A 433 -7.25 -5.15 55.42
C THR A 433 -7.53 -5.81 54.06
N GLN A 434 -8.53 -5.32 53.31
CA GLN A 434 -8.96 -5.86 52.01
C GLN A 434 -9.13 -7.39 52.01
N GLY A 435 -9.72 -7.92 53.09
CA GLY A 435 -10.00 -9.35 53.26
C GLY A 435 -8.91 -10.14 53.98
N PHE A 436 -7.71 -9.58 54.17
CA PHE A 436 -6.63 -10.24 54.90
C PHE A 436 -6.93 -10.42 56.38
N GLY A 437 -6.59 -11.60 56.89
CA GLY A 437 -6.62 -11.93 58.30
C GLY A 437 -5.69 -13.10 58.64
N VAL A 438 -5.67 -13.48 59.92
CA VAL A 438 -4.90 -14.65 60.40
C VAL A 438 -5.48 -15.92 59.77
N ASN A 439 -4.63 -16.66 59.05
CA ASN A 439 -5.04 -17.91 58.44
C ASN A 439 -5.14 -19.03 59.51
N ALA A 440 -6.13 -19.92 59.38
CA ALA A 440 -6.35 -21.03 60.31
C ALA A 440 -5.16 -22.02 60.39
N GLY A 441 -4.24 -22.01 59.43
CA GLY A 441 -3.03 -22.81 59.40
C GLY A 441 -1.83 -22.21 60.14
N SER A 442 -1.92 -20.99 60.68
CA SER A 442 -0.82 -20.36 61.43
C SER A 442 -0.56 -21.11 62.74
N THR A 443 0.70 -21.38 63.08
CA THR A 443 1.09 -22.03 64.36
C THR A 443 1.46 -21.03 65.44
N LEU A 444 1.84 -19.79 65.09
CA LEU A 444 1.98 -18.70 66.04
C LEU A 444 0.60 -18.15 66.42
N GLU A 445 0.32 -18.08 67.72
CA GLU A 445 -0.92 -17.51 68.25
C GLU A 445 -0.69 -16.09 68.77
N GLY A 446 -1.68 -15.20 68.59
CA GLY A 446 -1.73 -13.90 69.28
C GLY A 446 -1.13 -12.71 68.51
N PHE A 447 -0.61 -12.92 67.30
CA PHE A 447 -0.25 -11.83 66.38
C PHE A 447 -1.51 -11.20 65.75
N THR A 448 -1.39 -9.98 65.23
CA THR A 448 -2.49 -9.21 64.65
C THR A 448 -2.22 -8.85 63.20
N VAL A 449 -3.31 -8.76 62.42
CA VAL A 449 -3.31 -8.26 61.04
C VAL A 449 -4.27 -7.07 60.99
N THR A 450 -3.75 -5.88 60.72
CA THR A 450 -4.50 -4.63 60.76
C THR A 450 -4.07 -3.71 59.63
N ASN A 451 -4.94 -2.78 59.21
CA ASN A 451 -4.54 -1.69 58.35
C ASN A 451 -3.97 -0.57 59.22
N GLU A 452 -2.71 -0.21 59.00
CA GLU A 452 -2.06 0.92 59.66
C GLU A 452 -1.28 1.73 58.61
N ASN A 453 -1.47 3.05 58.60
CA ASN A 453 -0.86 3.95 57.62
C ASN A 453 -1.12 3.56 56.15
N ASN A 454 -2.33 3.07 55.84
CA ASN A 454 -2.71 2.58 54.51
C ASN A 454 -1.90 1.38 54.02
N ALA A 455 -1.27 0.60 54.91
CA ALA A 455 -0.60 -0.64 54.59
C ALA A 455 -1.09 -1.78 55.49
N LEU A 456 -0.92 -3.03 55.05
CA LEU A 456 -1.28 -4.22 55.81
C LEU A 456 -0.20 -4.53 56.84
N GLN A 457 -0.41 -4.13 58.08
CA GLN A 457 0.52 -4.40 59.18
C GLN A 457 0.26 -5.78 59.80
N ILE A 458 1.33 -6.56 59.95
CA ILE A 458 1.40 -7.81 60.70
C ILE A 458 2.30 -7.58 61.92
N ALA A 459 1.73 -7.66 63.14
CA ALA A 459 2.44 -7.33 64.38
C ALA A 459 2.33 -8.43 65.46
N GLY A 460 3.36 -8.55 66.30
CA GLY A 460 3.49 -9.60 67.31
C GLY A 460 4.12 -10.88 66.78
N ILE A 461 5.03 -10.76 65.81
CA ILE A 461 5.62 -11.91 65.08
C ILE A 461 7.05 -12.27 65.51
N SER A 462 7.63 -11.56 66.49
CA SER A 462 9.03 -11.78 66.94
C SER A 462 9.34 -13.17 67.52
N GLU A 463 8.32 -13.97 67.86
CA GLU A 463 8.50 -15.36 68.32
C GLU A 463 8.41 -16.41 67.20
N ALA A 464 8.20 -15.99 65.94
CA ALA A 464 8.22 -16.89 64.78
C ALA A 464 9.63 -17.49 64.60
N ASN A 465 9.72 -18.78 64.30
CA ASN A 465 10.99 -19.48 64.06
C ASN A 465 11.07 -20.04 62.63
N SER A 466 10.02 -19.83 61.84
CA SER A 466 9.88 -20.33 60.47
C SER A 466 8.76 -19.58 59.76
N VAL A 467 8.85 -19.48 58.43
CA VAL A 467 7.80 -18.99 57.51
C VAL A 467 6.45 -19.68 57.71
N TRP A 468 6.45 -20.90 58.25
CA TRP A 468 5.23 -21.65 58.54
C TRP A 468 4.50 -21.19 59.81
N ASP A 469 5.15 -20.38 60.66
CA ASP A 469 4.59 -19.92 61.93
C ASP A 469 3.57 -18.80 61.76
N VAL A 470 3.85 -17.85 60.86
CA VAL A 470 2.98 -16.72 60.53
C VAL A 470 2.36 -16.95 59.16
N ARG A 471 1.05 -17.18 59.16
CA ARG A 471 0.28 -17.36 57.93
C ARG A 471 -0.91 -16.41 57.92
N ILE A 472 -1.00 -15.62 56.86
CA ILE A 472 -2.13 -14.74 56.61
C ILE A 472 -2.78 -15.10 55.27
N SER A 473 -4.04 -14.77 55.10
CA SER A 473 -4.76 -14.99 53.84
C SER A 473 -5.86 -13.97 53.64
N ALA A 474 -6.14 -13.68 52.38
CA ALA A 474 -7.27 -12.87 51.93
C ALA A 474 -8.59 -13.69 51.89
N ASP A 475 -8.81 -14.63 52.83
CA ASP A 475 -9.96 -15.56 52.79
C ASP A 475 -11.33 -14.85 52.87
N ASN A 476 -11.36 -13.58 53.31
CA ASN A 476 -12.56 -12.76 53.39
C ASN A 476 -12.60 -11.68 52.30
N TRP A 477 -11.81 -11.82 51.24
CA TRP A 477 -11.86 -10.96 50.07
C TRP A 477 -12.97 -11.47 49.14
N ASP A 478 -13.96 -10.62 48.89
CA ASP A 478 -15.16 -10.97 48.11
C ASP A 478 -15.04 -10.52 46.63
N GLU A 479 -13.82 -10.21 46.18
CA GLU A 479 -13.52 -9.76 44.82
C GLU A 479 -12.64 -10.77 44.07
N THR A 480 -12.48 -10.54 42.77
CA THR A 480 -11.60 -11.35 41.92
C THR A 480 -10.88 -10.46 40.92
N VAL A 481 -9.62 -10.76 40.64
CA VAL A 481 -8.82 -10.06 39.63
C VAL A 481 -8.38 -11.04 38.56
N ASP A 482 -8.52 -10.64 37.29
CA ASP A 482 -8.03 -11.43 36.17
C ASP A 482 -6.51 -11.25 36.05
N ILE A 483 -5.78 -12.33 36.31
CA ILE A 483 -4.32 -12.34 36.26
C ILE A 483 -3.79 -13.10 35.04
N ALA A 484 -4.61 -13.24 33.99
CA ALA A 484 -4.18 -13.82 32.72
C ALA A 484 -2.86 -13.17 32.25
N GLY A 485 -1.86 -13.99 31.91
CA GLY A 485 -0.56 -13.52 31.47
C GLY A 485 0.40 -13.04 32.56
N ALA A 486 0.00 -13.02 33.84
CA ALA A 486 0.90 -12.67 34.94
C ALA A 486 2.09 -13.64 35.05
N GLN A 487 3.29 -13.09 35.19
CA GLN A 487 4.55 -13.80 35.31
C GLN A 487 5.20 -13.60 36.69
N GLU A 488 4.96 -12.46 37.30
CA GLU A 488 5.51 -12.06 38.59
C GLU A 488 4.41 -11.60 39.56
N LEU A 489 4.65 -11.82 40.84
CA LEU A 489 3.89 -11.28 41.96
C LEU A 489 4.87 -10.46 42.81
N SER A 490 4.62 -9.17 43.02
CA SER A 490 5.47 -8.31 43.83
C SER A 490 4.72 -7.66 44.97
N MET A 491 5.44 -7.26 46.01
CA MET A 491 4.88 -6.51 47.15
C MET A 491 5.94 -5.62 47.77
N GLU A 492 5.51 -4.48 48.27
CA GLU A 492 6.33 -3.60 49.09
C GLU A 492 6.34 -4.10 50.53
N ILE A 493 7.54 -4.17 51.12
CA ILE A 493 7.76 -4.56 52.51
C ILE A 493 8.29 -3.35 53.25
N ILE A 494 7.57 -2.94 54.29
CA ILE A 494 7.87 -1.75 55.09
C ILE A 494 8.19 -2.18 56.53
N VAL A 495 9.32 -1.69 57.06
CA VAL A 495 9.82 -2.01 58.40
C VAL A 495 10.39 -0.78 59.12
N ASP A 496 10.36 -0.80 60.46
CA ASP A 496 10.91 0.28 61.30
C ASP A 496 12.46 0.32 61.26
N GLU A 497 13.10 -0.84 61.19
CA GLU A 497 14.55 -1.01 61.04
C GLU A 497 14.83 -2.13 60.02
N PRO A 498 15.83 -1.98 59.11
CA PRO A 498 16.14 -3.01 58.13
C PRO A 498 16.44 -4.36 58.77
N THR A 499 15.76 -5.40 58.31
CA THR A 499 15.87 -6.77 58.79
C THR A 499 15.79 -7.72 57.60
N MET A 500 16.12 -9.00 57.79
CA MET A 500 15.71 -10.02 56.84
C MET A 500 14.19 -10.26 56.96
N VAL A 501 13.50 -10.31 55.81
CA VAL A 501 12.09 -10.70 55.68
C VAL A 501 11.98 -11.75 54.58
N GLU A 502 11.38 -12.89 54.92
CA GLU A 502 11.14 -14.03 54.03
C GLU A 502 9.63 -14.19 53.79
N ILE A 503 9.22 -14.27 52.53
CA ILE A 503 7.82 -14.46 52.14
C ILE A 503 7.68 -15.60 51.13
N GLY A 504 6.75 -16.51 51.40
CA GLY A 504 6.24 -17.49 50.43
C GLY A 504 4.78 -17.17 50.08
N ALA A 505 4.43 -17.19 48.80
CA ALA A 505 3.10 -16.80 48.33
C ALA A 505 2.36 -17.95 47.63
N ILE A 506 1.07 -18.12 47.95
CA ILE A 506 0.20 -19.13 47.36
C ILE A 506 -1.05 -18.44 46.82
N PRO A 507 -0.99 -17.92 45.58
CA PRO A 507 -2.16 -17.43 44.84
C PRO A 507 -3.20 -18.54 44.68
N GLN A 508 -4.49 -18.20 44.71
CA GLN A 508 -5.59 -19.16 44.55
C GLN A 508 -6.70 -18.64 43.63
N SER A 509 -7.36 -19.57 42.93
CA SER A 509 -8.55 -19.33 42.10
C SER A 509 -9.62 -20.37 42.42
N ALA A 510 -10.71 -20.41 41.64
CA ALA A 510 -11.75 -21.41 41.81
C ALA A 510 -11.24 -22.85 41.53
N SER A 511 -10.25 -22.98 40.65
CA SER A 511 -9.65 -24.26 40.22
C SER A 511 -8.26 -24.51 40.79
N ALA A 512 -7.50 -23.47 41.14
CA ALA A 512 -6.16 -23.57 41.73
C ALA A 512 -6.20 -23.43 43.26
N GLY A 513 -6.02 -24.55 43.96
CA GLY A 513 -6.06 -24.63 45.42
C GLY A 513 -4.70 -24.38 46.08
N TRP A 514 -4.10 -25.41 46.68
CA TRP A 514 -2.81 -25.32 47.38
C TRP A 514 -1.66 -25.81 46.51
N ALA A 515 -0.63 -24.99 46.35
CA ALA A 515 0.69 -25.38 45.87
C ALA A 515 1.75 -24.91 46.87
N ASN A 516 2.79 -25.71 47.12
CA ASN A 516 3.85 -25.30 48.03
C ASN A 516 4.67 -24.18 47.37
N PRO A 517 4.86 -23.03 48.04
CA PRO A 517 5.72 -21.97 47.52
C PRO A 517 7.19 -22.30 47.79
N VAL A 518 8.08 -21.58 47.11
CA VAL A 518 9.46 -21.35 47.53
C VAL A 518 9.51 -19.95 48.14
N GLU A 519 10.15 -19.82 49.28
CA GLU A 519 10.22 -18.54 49.98
C GLU A 519 11.34 -17.67 49.40
N VAL A 520 11.02 -16.40 49.16
CA VAL A 520 11.96 -15.37 48.69
C VAL A 520 12.29 -14.46 49.87
N ALA A 521 13.52 -13.98 49.96
CA ALA A 521 13.98 -13.13 51.04
C ALA A 521 14.47 -11.78 50.52
N VAL A 522 14.16 -10.72 51.26
CA VAL A 522 14.88 -9.45 51.20
C VAL A 522 15.78 -9.33 52.42
N SER A 523 17.00 -8.84 52.23
CA SER A 523 18.02 -8.66 53.26
C SER A 523 18.08 -7.19 53.71
N PRO A 524 18.67 -6.87 54.88
CA PRO A 524 18.76 -5.49 55.37
C PRO A 524 19.36 -4.48 54.38
N GLU A 525 20.24 -4.92 53.48
CA GLU A 525 20.84 -4.11 52.42
C GLU A 525 19.90 -3.73 51.27
N ASP A 526 18.77 -4.43 51.11
CA ASP A 526 17.79 -4.18 50.05
C ASP A 526 16.77 -3.09 50.43
N PHE A 527 16.83 -2.60 51.67
CA PHE A 527 15.90 -1.63 52.23
C PHE A 527 16.39 -0.19 52.10
N ASP A 528 15.54 0.67 51.53
CA ASP A 528 15.76 2.11 51.39
C ASP A 528 14.97 2.91 52.43
N LEU A 529 15.64 3.90 53.06
CA LEU A 529 15.02 4.81 54.02
C LEU A 529 14.04 5.77 53.34
N GLN A 530 12.80 5.78 53.82
CA GLN A 530 11.70 6.62 53.34
C GLN A 530 11.61 7.94 54.12
N GLU A 531 10.85 8.92 53.58
CA GLU A 531 10.71 10.26 54.18
C GLU A 531 10.02 10.25 55.56
N ASP A 532 9.17 9.27 55.81
CA ASP A 532 8.45 9.09 57.07
C ASP A 532 9.33 8.45 58.18
N GLY A 533 10.54 8.00 57.82
CA GLY A 533 11.52 7.39 58.71
C GLY A 533 11.47 5.86 58.73
N ASN A 534 10.56 5.23 57.99
CA ASN A 534 10.52 3.77 57.80
C ASN A 534 11.46 3.34 56.67
N TYR A 535 11.65 2.04 56.52
CA TYR A 535 12.45 1.46 55.45
C TYR A 535 11.57 0.59 54.56
N MET A 536 11.77 0.66 53.24
CA MET A 536 10.99 -0.09 52.25
C MET A 536 11.90 -0.88 51.31
N ALA A 537 11.50 -2.11 50.99
CA ALA A 537 12.08 -2.95 49.95
C ALA A 537 10.96 -3.57 49.12
N VAL A 538 11.23 -3.86 47.84
CA VAL A 538 10.30 -4.62 46.98
C VAL A 538 10.73 -6.07 46.94
N LEU A 539 9.80 -6.99 47.21
CA LEU A 539 10.00 -8.43 47.08
C LEU A 539 9.20 -8.93 45.88
N THR A 540 9.87 -9.62 44.95
CA THR A 540 9.27 -10.20 43.74
C THR A 540 9.36 -11.72 43.76
N LEU A 541 8.24 -12.39 43.52
CA LEU A 541 8.12 -13.84 43.37
C LEU A 541 7.77 -14.20 41.92
N THR A 542 8.49 -15.17 41.35
CA THR A 542 8.23 -15.67 39.99
C THR A 542 7.26 -16.87 40.01
N ALA A 543 6.92 -17.39 38.83
CA ALA A 543 6.21 -18.65 38.68
C ALA A 543 6.91 -19.86 39.36
N GLU A 544 8.24 -19.85 39.50
CA GLU A 544 8.96 -20.91 40.21
C GLU A 544 8.76 -20.82 41.72
N ASP A 545 8.64 -19.59 42.24
CA ASP A 545 8.49 -19.30 43.66
C ASP A 545 7.04 -19.45 44.13
N ALA A 546 6.08 -19.07 43.27
CA ALA A 546 4.65 -19.19 43.51
C ALA A 546 3.99 -20.03 42.40
N PRO A 547 4.04 -21.38 42.46
CA PRO A 547 3.62 -22.24 41.33
C PRO A 547 2.18 -22.04 40.87
N ASN A 548 1.28 -21.61 41.76
CA ASN A 548 -0.09 -21.31 41.38
C ASN A 548 -0.26 -20.03 40.56
N LEU A 549 0.69 -19.10 40.60
CA LEU A 549 0.67 -17.90 39.76
C LEU A 549 0.55 -18.30 38.28
N SER A 550 1.44 -19.16 37.82
CA SER A 550 1.44 -19.66 36.44
C SER A 550 0.21 -20.52 36.11
N ASN A 551 -0.26 -21.34 37.06
CA ASN A 551 -1.45 -22.18 36.83
C ASN A 551 -2.71 -21.35 36.59
N ILE A 552 -2.85 -20.21 37.27
CA ILE A 552 -3.99 -19.30 37.12
C ILE A 552 -3.77 -18.43 35.88
N ALA A 553 -2.59 -17.80 35.76
CA ALA A 553 -2.26 -16.87 34.69
C ALA A 553 -2.32 -17.48 33.27
N ASN A 554 -2.01 -18.78 33.13
CA ASN A 554 -2.04 -19.48 31.84
C ASN A 554 -3.33 -20.28 31.61
N SER A 555 -4.32 -20.16 32.51
CA SER A 555 -5.59 -20.90 32.39
C SER A 555 -6.55 -20.20 31.43
N SER A 556 -6.95 -20.88 30.36
CA SER A 556 -8.03 -20.41 29.48
C SER A 556 -9.44 -20.60 30.06
N GLU A 557 -9.57 -21.31 31.19
CA GLU A 557 -10.86 -21.57 31.85
C GLU A 557 -11.08 -20.76 33.14
N ASP A 558 -10.01 -20.38 33.84
CA ASP A 558 -10.08 -19.76 35.17
C ASP A 558 -8.79 -19.00 35.54
N SER A 559 -8.68 -17.78 35.02
CA SER A 559 -7.60 -16.82 35.30
C SER A 559 -7.91 -15.86 36.46
N LEU A 560 -9.03 -16.06 37.15
CA LEU A 560 -9.50 -15.15 38.19
C LEU A 560 -8.89 -15.50 39.55
N LEU A 561 -7.90 -14.71 39.98
CA LEU A 561 -7.36 -14.74 41.35
C LEU A 561 -8.45 -14.27 42.32
N ASN A 562 -8.70 -15.04 43.37
CA ASN A 562 -9.72 -14.72 44.37
C ASN A 562 -9.21 -14.79 45.83
N ASN A 563 -7.97 -15.23 46.03
CA ASN A 563 -7.34 -15.29 47.34
C ASN A 563 -5.83 -15.41 47.16
N ILE A 564 -5.10 -15.05 48.21
CA ILE A 564 -3.68 -15.33 48.34
C ILE A 564 -3.39 -15.71 49.77
N ILE A 565 -2.47 -16.66 49.95
CA ILE A 565 -1.96 -17.05 51.25
C ILE A 565 -0.49 -16.67 51.31
N LEU A 566 -0.11 -15.92 52.34
CA LEU A 566 1.27 -15.50 52.57
C LEU A 566 1.82 -16.21 53.81
N LEU A 567 3.01 -16.78 53.66
CA LEU A 567 3.85 -17.37 54.69
C LEU A 567 4.96 -16.37 54.99
N ILE A 568 5.10 -15.93 56.23
CA ILE A 568 5.95 -14.78 56.57
C ILE A 568 6.93 -15.19 57.68
N ASN A 569 8.19 -14.77 57.54
CA ASN A 569 9.20 -14.88 58.58
C ASN A 569 10.07 -13.62 58.63
N THR A 570 10.54 -13.29 59.81
CA THR A 570 11.44 -12.16 60.05
C THR A 570 12.55 -12.61 60.99
N GLU A 571 13.75 -12.03 60.87
CA GLU A 571 14.85 -12.35 61.81
C GLU A 571 14.71 -11.59 63.14
N ASP A 572 14.53 -10.27 63.10
CA ASP A 572 14.55 -9.41 64.29
C ASP A 572 13.36 -8.42 64.41
N ALA A 573 12.36 -8.51 63.52
CA ALA A 573 11.21 -7.59 63.50
C ALA A 573 9.97 -8.14 64.23
N ASP A 574 9.41 -7.35 65.15
CA ASP A 574 8.12 -7.68 65.81
C ASP A 574 6.90 -7.26 64.98
N ALA A 575 7.09 -6.37 64.01
CA ALA A 575 6.07 -5.97 63.05
C ALA A 575 6.66 -5.68 61.68
N ILE A 576 5.90 -6.00 60.62
CA ILE A 576 6.16 -5.58 59.24
C ILE A 576 4.85 -5.07 58.65
N SER A 577 4.92 -4.22 57.64
CA SER A 577 3.77 -3.85 56.81
C SER A 577 4.00 -4.28 55.37
N LEU A 578 2.94 -4.74 54.71
CA LEU A 578 2.91 -5.04 53.28
C LEU A 578 2.05 -4.01 52.56
N ASP A 579 2.48 -3.57 51.39
CA ASP A 579 1.73 -2.66 50.54
C ASP A 579 1.90 -3.00 49.06
N ASN A 580 1.03 -2.46 48.20
CA ASN A 580 1.06 -2.60 46.75
C ASN A 580 1.32 -4.04 46.26
N ILE A 581 0.60 -5.01 46.82
CA ILE A 581 0.69 -6.39 46.35
C ILE A 581 0.12 -6.42 44.94
N SER A 582 0.98 -6.70 43.97
CA SER A 582 0.73 -6.53 42.55
C SER A 582 1.16 -7.73 41.75
N VAL A 583 0.56 -7.91 40.58
CA VAL A 583 1.02 -8.86 39.57
C VAL A 583 1.47 -8.10 38.33
N SER A 584 2.48 -8.63 37.66
CA SER A 584 2.98 -8.10 36.39
C SER A 584 3.27 -9.22 35.42
N GLY A 585 3.19 -8.93 34.13
CA GLY A 585 3.44 -9.88 33.06
C GLY A 585 2.97 -9.37 31.71
N ASP A 586 2.76 -10.30 30.78
CA ASP A 586 2.30 -10.00 29.42
C ASP A 586 1.06 -10.82 29.11
N ARG A 587 -0.01 -10.17 28.67
CA ARG A 587 -1.26 -10.82 28.28
C ARG A 587 -1.61 -10.49 26.85
N GLU A 588 -2.39 -11.36 26.20
CA GLU A 588 -2.94 -11.08 24.88
C GLU A 588 -3.69 -9.75 24.92
N SER A 589 -3.26 -8.80 24.08
CA SER A 589 -4.00 -7.57 23.86
C SER A 589 -4.85 -7.78 22.61
N ILE A 590 -6.15 -7.52 22.73
CA ILE A 590 -6.99 -7.37 21.55
C ILE A 590 -6.89 -5.88 21.23
N PRO A 591 -6.09 -5.47 20.23
CA PRO A 591 -6.10 -4.07 19.82
C PRO A 591 -7.54 -3.70 19.47
N GLU A 592 -8.02 -2.62 20.08
CA GLU A 592 -9.34 -2.08 19.74
C GLU A 592 -9.36 -1.85 18.22
N PRO A 593 -10.36 -2.40 17.50
CA PRO A 593 -10.41 -2.26 16.06
C PRO A 593 -10.43 -0.78 15.71
N VAL A 594 -9.55 -0.37 14.79
CA VAL A 594 -9.56 0.99 14.26
C VAL A 594 -10.92 1.23 13.61
N VAL A 595 -11.66 2.19 14.16
CA VAL A 595 -12.98 2.57 13.64
C VAL A 595 -12.81 3.81 12.78
N HIS A 596 -13.10 3.67 11.49
CA HIS A 596 -13.21 4.79 10.56
C HIS A 596 -14.65 5.33 10.54
N ASP A 597 -14.81 6.59 10.17
CA ASP A 597 -16.12 7.11 9.77
C ASP A 597 -16.63 6.45 8.48
N GLU A 598 -17.90 6.66 8.16
CA GLU A 598 -18.54 6.02 7.01
C GLU A 598 -17.78 6.34 5.72
N LYS A 599 -17.43 5.31 4.93
CA LYS A 599 -16.63 5.50 3.70
C LYS A 599 -17.34 6.38 2.67
N GLY A 600 -18.67 6.32 2.61
CA GLY A 600 -19.45 7.06 1.61
C GLY A 600 -19.22 6.59 0.18
N THR A 601 -19.63 7.44 -0.78
CA THR A 601 -19.43 7.21 -2.22
C THR A 601 -18.30 8.09 -2.72
N ALA A 602 -17.39 7.53 -3.53
CA ALA A 602 -16.29 8.25 -4.15
C ALA A 602 -16.77 9.50 -4.91
N THR A 603 -16.40 10.69 -4.44
CA THR A 603 -16.86 11.98 -4.98
C THR A 603 -15.70 12.95 -5.12
N LEU A 604 -15.61 13.64 -6.28
CA LEU A 604 -14.71 14.76 -6.52
C LEU A 604 -15.52 15.96 -7.03
N PRO A 605 -15.29 17.19 -6.51
CA PRO A 605 -14.37 17.51 -5.42
C PRO A 605 -14.76 16.79 -4.12
N SER A 606 -13.76 16.32 -3.36
CA SER A 606 -13.97 15.73 -2.04
C SER A 606 -13.98 16.85 -1.01
N THR A 607 -15.18 17.27 -0.58
CA THR A 607 -15.40 18.33 0.40
C THR A 607 -15.84 17.79 1.77
N PHE A 608 -16.12 16.48 1.87
CA PHE A 608 -16.52 15.77 3.09
C PHE A 608 -17.78 16.29 3.83
N GLU A 609 -18.47 17.28 3.28
CA GLU A 609 -19.67 17.92 3.84
C GLU A 609 -20.89 17.00 4.01
N ASP A 610 -20.89 15.83 3.35
CA ASP A 610 -21.92 14.82 3.57
C ASP A 610 -21.67 13.98 4.85
N GLY A 611 -20.60 14.27 5.59
CA GLY A 611 -20.20 13.57 6.81
C GLY A 611 -19.57 12.20 6.56
N THR A 612 -19.18 11.90 5.31
CA THR A 612 -18.53 10.65 4.92
C THR A 612 -17.13 10.90 4.40
N ARG A 613 -16.30 9.85 4.32
CA ARG A 613 -14.96 9.89 3.72
C ARG A 613 -14.95 9.98 2.21
N GLN A 614 -16.12 10.03 1.57
CA GLN A 614 -16.26 10.18 0.11
C GLN A 614 -15.33 9.27 -0.70
N GLY A 615 -15.22 7.99 -0.32
CA GLY A 615 -14.45 6.96 -1.02
C GLY A 615 -12.99 6.80 -0.58
N TRP A 616 -12.42 7.74 0.18
CA TRP A 616 -11.04 7.69 0.65
C TRP A 616 -10.82 6.61 1.71
N ASP A 617 -9.69 5.90 1.64
CA ASP A 617 -9.28 4.86 2.60
C ASP A 617 -7.76 4.80 2.74
N TRP A 618 -7.26 4.02 3.70
CA TRP A 618 -5.84 3.69 3.73
C TRP A 618 -5.47 2.74 2.60
N HIS A 619 -4.35 2.99 1.93
CA HIS A 619 -3.70 2.01 1.08
C HIS A 619 -3.16 0.83 1.92
N SER A 620 -3.10 -0.38 1.35
CA SER A 620 -2.66 -1.58 2.09
C SER A 620 -1.23 -1.43 2.65
N GLU A 621 -0.36 -0.80 1.87
CA GLU A 621 1.03 -0.51 2.24
C GLU A 621 1.24 0.74 3.11
N SER A 622 0.18 1.40 3.59
CA SER A 622 0.32 2.59 4.43
C SER A 622 1.04 2.26 5.74
N GLY A 623 2.08 3.04 6.10
CA GLY A 623 2.75 2.95 7.40
C GLY A 623 1.86 3.41 8.55
N VAL A 624 0.79 4.14 8.23
CA VAL A 624 -0.21 4.66 9.16
C VAL A 624 -1.57 4.07 8.83
N LYS A 625 -2.22 3.50 9.85
CA LYS A 625 -3.57 2.91 9.73
C LYS A 625 -4.46 3.31 10.91
N THR A 626 -4.32 4.53 11.40
CA THR A 626 -5.15 5.11 12.47
C THR A 626 -6.57 5.40 11.98
N SER A 627 -7.46 5.85 12.86
CA SER A 627 -8.84 6.17 12.45
C SER A 627 -8.84 7.28 11.41
N LEU A 628 -9.61 7.06 10.34
CA LEU A 628 -9.94 8.09 9.35
C LEU A 628 -11.29 8.67 9.77
N THR A 629 -11.28 9.92 10.21
CA THR A 629 -12.45 10.62 10.77
C THR A 629 -12.82 11.83 9.92
N ILE A 630 -14.06 12.29 10.04
CA ILE A 630 -14.52 13.56 9.47
C ILE A 630 -14.66 14.57 10.61
N GLU A 631 -13.84 15.60 10.58
CA GLU A 631 -13.78 16.63 11.62
C GLU A 631 -13.76 18.03 11.00
N GLU A 632 -14.19 19.03 11.75
CA GLU A 632 -14.18 20.42 11.28
C GLU A 632 -12.73 20.97 11.28
N ALA A 633 -12.29 21.53 10.16
CA ALA A 633 -11.05 22.27 9.99
C ALA A 633 -11.35 23.58 9.23
N ASN A 634 -10.99 24.72 9.81
CA ASN A 634 -11.21 26.05 9.26
C ASN A 634 -12.67 26.32 8.82
N GLY A 635 -13.64 25.75 9.56
CA GLY A 635 -15.08 25.90 9.31
C GLY A 635 -15.67 25.03 8.20
N SER A 636 -14.90 24.04 7.71
CA SER A 636 -15.30 23.03 6.72
C SER A 636 -15.10 21.62 7.30
N ASN A 637 -15.88 20.63 6.86
CA ASN A 637 -15.63 19.24 7.22
C ASN A 637 -14.44 18.71 6.40
N ALA A 638 -13.48 18.06 7.04
CA ALA A 638 -12.27 17.55 6.42
C ALA A 638 -12.00 16.10 6.82
N LEU A 639 -11.34 15.35 5.94
CA LEU A 639 -10.81 14.03 6.27
C LEU A 639 -9.61 14.19 7.19
N SER A 640 -9.67 13.64 8.39
CA SER A 640 -8.63 13.78 9.42
C SER A 640 -8.09 12.46 9.94
N TRP A 641 -6.83 12.49 10.38
CA TRP A 641 -6.17 11.38 11.07
C TRP A 641 -4.99 11.88 11.91
N GLU A 642 -4.54 11.05 12.85
CA GLU A 642 -3.35 11.28 13.66
C GLU A 642 -2.22 10.34 13.26
N TYR A 643 -1.00 10.85 13.26
CA TYR A 643 0.19 10.04 13.09
C TYR A 643 1.45 10.71 13.65
N ALA A 644 2.51 9.91 13.75
CA ALA A 644 3.85 10.38 14.03
C ALA A 644 4.82 9.61 13.13
N TYR A 645 5.85 10.30 12.64
CA TYR A 645 6.99 9.60 12.07
C TYR A 645 7.84 8.97 13.18
N PRO A 646 8.50 7.83 12.92
CA PRO A 646 9.37 7.21 13.90
C PRO A 646 10.60 8.07 14.18
N GLU A 647 11.16 7.91 15.38
CA GLU A 647 12.44 8.55 15.75
C GLU A 647 13.61 7.95 14.96
N VAL A 648 13.55 6.65 14.65
CA VAL A 648 14.55 5.96 13.82
C VAL A 648 14.05 5.95 12.38
N LYS A 649 14.73 6.73 11.53
CA LYS A 649 14.33 6.91 10.13
C LYS A 649 14.65 5.69 9.27
N PRO A 650 13.68 5.20 8.46
CA PRO A 650 14.00 4.23 7.41
C PRO A 650 14.84 4.89 6.31
N SER A 651 15.51 4.08 5.51
CA SER A 651 16.20 4.50 4.27
C SER A 651 15.24 5.06 3.21
N ASP A 652 14.02 4.52 3.16
CA ASP A 652 12.93 4.95 2.29
C ASP A 652 11.86 5.71 3.11
N GLY A 653 11.76 7.02 2.93
CA GLY A 653 10.77 7.87 3.59
C GLY A 653 9.30 7.52 3.25
N TRP A 654 9.06 6.72 2.21
CA TRP A 654 7.72 6.20 1.91
C TRP A 654 7.31 5.05 2.83
N ALA A 655 8.25 4.34 3.44
CA ALA A 655 7.97 3.18 4.29
C ALA A 655 7.17 3.55 5.55
N THR A 656 7.33 4.77 6.04
CA THR A 656 6.64 5.31 7.24
C THR A 656 5.44 6.19 6.89
N ALA A 657 5.25 6.50 5.61
CA ALA A 657 4.26 7.45 5.14
C ALA A 657 2.82 7.00 5.40
N PRO A 658 1.92 7.91 5.85
CA PRO A 658 0.50 7.80 5.55
C PRO A 658 0.27 7.76 4.03
N ARG A 659 -0.56 6.82 3.58
CA ARG A 659 -0.93 6.65 2.17
C ARG A 659 -2.44 6.54 2.00
N LEU A 660 -3.05 7.62 1.52
CA LEU A 660 -4.49 7.66 1.25
C LEU A 660 -4.78 7.20 -0.18
N ASP A 661 -5.65 6.21 -0.33
CA ASP A 661 -6.13 5.69 -1.61
C ASP A 661 -7.56 6.16 -1.90
N PHE A 662 -7.76 6.62 -3.12
CA PHE A 662 -9.05 7.04 -3.66
C PHE A 662 -9.29 6.33 -4.98
N TRP A 663 -10.34 5.54 -5.02
CA TRP A 663 -10.76 4.84 -6.24
C TRP A 663 -12.05 5.44 -6.78
N LYS A 664 -12.07 5.74 -8.07
CA LYS A 664 -13.29 6.18 -8.77
C LYS A 664 -13.31 5.75 -10.23
N ASP A 665 -14.42 5.17 -10.65
CA ASP A 665 -14.69 4.86 -12.06
C ASP A 665 -14.62 6.11 -12.95
N ASN A 666 -14.05 5.94 -14.15
CA ASN A 666 -13.95 6.97 -15.19
C ASN A 666 -13.28 8.27 -14.68
N LEU A 667 -12.31 8.14 -13.77
CA LEU A 667 -11.51 9.27 -13.33
C LEU A 667 -10.58 9.70 -14.49
N VAL A 668 -10.75 10.91 -15.00
CA VAL A 668 -9.90 11.50 -16.05
C VAL A 668 -9.54 12.91 -15.66
N ARG A 669 -8.36 13.40 -16.08
CA ARG A 669 -7.97 14.77 -15.76
C ARG A 669 -8.65 15.81 -16.65
N GLY A 670 -8.96 15.48 -17.90
CA GLY A 670 -9.45 16.46 -18.88
C GLY A 670 -8.46 17.60 -19.10
N ASP A 671 -8.95 18.84 -19.19
CA ASP A 671 -8.11 20.05 -19.33
C ASP A 671 -7.40 20.45 -18.03
N ASN A 672 -7.62 19.74 -16.91
CA ASN A 672 -7.00 20.08 -15.62
C ASN A 672 -5.50 19.80 -15.60
N GLU A 673 -4.79 20.63 -14.85
CA GLU A 673 -3.33 20.66 -14.75
C GLU A 673 -2.82 20.14 -13.40
N PHE A 674 -3.65 20.25 -12.35
CA PHE A 674 -3.26 19.93 -10.98
C PHE A 674 -4.25 18.98 -10.32
N VAL A 675 -3.76 18.20 -9.36
CA VAL A 675 -4.58 17.84 -8.19
C VAL A 675 -4.31 18.87 -7.13
N ALA A 676 -5.39 19.48 -6.61
CA ALA A 676 -5.32 20.51 -5.59
C ALA A 676 -6.17 20.14 -4.37
N PHE A 677 -5.73 20.55 -3.18
CA PHE A 677 -6.45 20.37 -1.92
C PHE A 677 -5.92 21.30 -0.83
N ASP A 678 -6.74 21.53 0.19
CA ASP A 678 -6.34 22.18 1.42
C ASP A 678 -5.75 21.13 2.37
N PHE A 679 -4.56 21.41 2.89
CA PHE A 679 -3.91 20.58 3.89
C PHE A 679 -3.71 21.38 5.17
N TYR A 680 -4.18 20.84 6.29
CA TYR A 680 -4.02 21.44 7.59
C TYR A 680 -3.25 20.52 8.52
N ILE A 681 -2.37 21.08 9.36
CA ILE A 681 -1.67 20.34 10.40
C ILE A 681 -1.87 21.00 11.78
N ASP A 682 -2.10 20.14 12.78
CA ASP A 682 -2.17 20.46 14.21
C ASP A 682 -1.10 19.63 14.93
N PRO A 683 0.15 20.14 15.00
CA PRO A 683 1.25 19.41 15.59
C PRO A 683 1.15 19.35 17.11
N VAL A 684 1.59 18.24 17.69
CA VAL A 684 1.86 18.16 19.13
C VAL A 684 2.99 19.17 19.47
N GLU A 685 2.92 19.75 20.66
CA GLU A 685 3.94 20.70 21.13
C GLU A 685 5.35 20.10 21.00
N GLU A 686 6.27 20.84 20.36
CA GLU A 686 7.64 20.41 20.05
C GLU A 686 7.77 19.23 19.05
N ARG A 687 6.74 18.92 18.24
CA ARG A 687 6.76 17.81 17.26
C ARG A 687 6.36 18.25 15.83
N ALA A 688 7.09 19.23 15.33
CA ALA A 688 7.08 19.74 13.95
C ALA A 688 8.18 20.81 13.83
N THR A 689 9.40 20.45 14.19
CA THR A 689 10.52 21.39 14.37
C THR A 689 11.71 21.11 13.45
N GLU A 690 11.74 19.93 12.81
CA GLU A 690 12.79 19.53 11.89
C GLU A 690 12.24 18.70 10.73
N GLY A 691 12.97 18.74 9.60
CA GLY A 691 12.66 17.99 8.40
C GLY A 691 11.43 18.49 7.65
N GLU A 692 10.93 17.65 6.74
CA GLU A 692 9.82 17.99 5.85
C GLU A 692 8.77 16.89 5.74
N ILE A 693 7.52 17.30 5.45
CA ILE A 693 6.48 16.40 4.94
C ILE A 693 6.45 16.57 3.42
N SER A 694 6.89 15.55 2.67
CA SER A 694 6.88 15.57 1.20
C SER A 694 5.63 14.87 0.66
N ILE A 695 4.71 15.64 0.10
CA ILE A 695 3.46 15.10 -0.44
C ILE A 695 3.65 14.69 -1.90
N ASN A 696 3.48 13.39 -2.13
CA ASN A 696 3.62 12.75 -3.42
C ASN A 696 2.24 12.31 -3.94
N LEU A 697 2.08 12.30 -5.26
CA LEU A 697 0.84 11.91 -5.93
C LEU A 697 1.12 10.83 -6.96
N THR A 698 0.29 9.78 -6.96
CA THR A 698 0.35 8.72 -7.97
C THR A 698 -1.04 8.34 -8.45
N PHE A 699 -1.12 7.87 -9.69
CA PHE A 699 -2.33 7.27 -10.27
C PHE A 699 -2.08 5.83 -10.69
N GLN A 700 -3.12 5.03 -10.93
CA GLN A 700 -2.94 3.67 -11.48
C GLN A 700 -3.75 3.45 -12.77
N PRO A 701 -3.39 4.11 -13.90
CA PRO A 701 -4.15 4.03 -15.13
C PRO A 701 -4.21 2.59 -15.66
N PRO A 702 -5.41 2.03 -15.95
CA PRO A 702 -5.53 0.66 -16.45
C PRO A 702 -4.78 0.43 -17.77
N SER A 703 -4.73 1.44 -18.63
CA SER A 703 -4.02 1.41 -19.92
C SER A 703 -2.50 1.36 -19.78
N MET A 704 -1.99 1.79 -18.63
CA MET A 704 -0.57 1.77 -18.28
C MET A 704 -0.19 0.48 -17.56
N GLY A 705 -1.03 0.00 -16.63
CA GLY A 705 -0.81 -1.26 -15.91
C GLY A 705 0.17 -1.15 -14.72
N PHE A 706 0.47 0.06 -14.26
CA PHE A 706 1.35 0.36 -13.12
C PHE A 706 0.99 1.72 -12.50
N TRP A 707 1.67 2.10 -11.41
CA TRP A 707 1.51 3.40 -10.77
C TRP A 707 2.28 4.51 -11.51
N ALA A 708 1.56 5.50 -12.02
CA ALA A 708 2.09 6.69 -12.65
C ALA A 708 2.25 7.82 -11.62
N GLN A 709 3.50 8.07 -11.19
CA GLN A 709 3.82 9.11 -10.22
C GLN A 709 3.98 10.49 -10.87
N ALA A 710 3.44 11.53 -10.22
CA ALA A 710 3.72 12.92 -10.54
C ALA A 710 5.20 13.25 -10.30
N PRO A 711 5.92 13.85 -11.27
CA PRO A 711 7.36 14.11 -11.11
C PRO A 711 7.66 15.22 -10.11
N SER A 712 6.67 16.06 -9.77
CA SER A 712 6.76 17.08 -8.73
C SER A 712 6.13 16.60 -7.43
N THR A 713 6.73 17.01 -6.32
CA THR A 713 6.19 16.87 -4.96
C THR A 713 5.78 18.24 -4.42
N PHE A 714 4.96 18.25 -3.36
CA PHE A 714 4.71 19.43 -2.55
C PHE A 714 5.37 19.22 -1.19
N ASP A 715 6.42 19.98 -0.90
CA ASP A 715 7.23 19.78 0.30
C ASP A 715 6.90 20.86 1.35
N ILE A 716 6.58 20.43 2.56
CA ILE A 716 6.30 21.31 3.71
C ILE A 716 7.52 21.31 4.62
N ASP A 717 8.29 22.40 4.62
CA ASP A 717 9.43 22.62 5.51
C ASP A 717 8.94 22.97 6.93
N LEU A 718 9.13 22.06 7.88
CA LEU A 718 8.68 22.23 9.25
C LEU A 718 9.55 23.21 10.05
N GLU A 719 10.79 23.48 9.60
CA GLU A 719 11.62 24.54 10.20
C GLU A 719 11.06 25.94 9.92
N ALA A 720 10.24 26.08 8.87
CA ALA A 720 9.61 27.33 8.43
C ALA A 720 8.11 27.39 8.77
N LEU A 721 7.63 26.56 9.69
CA LEU A 721 6.21 26.47 10.03
C LEU A 721 5.62 27.79 10.57
N ASP A 722 6.44 28.65 11.18
CA ASP A 722 6.02 29.97 11.65
C ASP A 722 5.72 30.97 10.52
N GLU A 723 6.11 30.66 9.28
CA GLU A 723 5.78 31.42 8.08
C GLU A 723 4.44 30.99 7.44
N ALA A 724 3.90 29.82 7.82
CA ALA A 724 2.65 29.29 7.29
C ALA A 724 1.41 30.07 7.79
N THR A 725 0.32 30.01 7.02
CA THR A 725 -0.94 30.66 7.41
C THR A 725 -1.55 29.92 8.60
N LEU A 726 -1.84 30.64 9.68
CA LEU A 726 -2.55 30.09 10.84
C LEU A 726 -4.04 30.44 10.75
N THR A 727 -4.90 29.43 10.77
CA THR A 727 -6.36 29.58 10.73
C THR A 727 -6.92 30.09 12.07
N GLU A 728 -8.20 30.48 12.11
CA GLU A 728 -8.82 30.99 13.35
C GLU A 728 -8.93 29.93 14.46
N ASP A 729 -9.05 28.66 14.07
CA ASP A 729 -9.04 27.48 14.93
C ASP A 729 -7.63 26.97 15.28
N GLY A 730 -6.58 27.65 14.79
CA GLY A 730 -5.19 27.41 15.21
C GLY A 730 -4.45 26.34 14.41
N LEU A 731 -4.94 25.97 13.22
CA LEU A 731 -4.31 25.02 12.33
C LEU A 731 -3.34 25.73 11.37
N TYR A 732 -2.22 25.11 11.07
CA TYR A 732 -1.34 25.58 10.00
C TYR A 732 -1.88 25.11 8.65
N HIS A 733 -2.08 26.03 7.72
CA HIS A 733 -2.74 25.80 6.43
C HIS A 733 -1.78 25.90 5.26
N PHE A 734 -1.88 24.92 4.35
CA PHE A 734 -1.17 24.83 3.10
C PHE A 734 -2.16 24.56 1.95
N GLU A 735 -2.08 25.34 0.89
CA GLU A 735 -2.80 25.10 -0.37
C GLU A 735 -1.89 24.25 -1.28
N VAL A 736 -2.20 22.97 -1.39
CA VAL A 736 -1.38 22.00 -2.12
C VAL A 736 -1.82 21.96 -3.58
N GLU A 737 -0.87 22.11 -4.51
CA GLU A 737 -1.05 21.89 -5.94
C GLU A 737 0.07 21.00 -6.47
N ILE A 738 -0.28 19.85 -7.05
CA ILE A 738 0.69 18.92 -7.67
C ILE A 738 0.41 18.82 -9.17
N ASP A 739 1.41 19.18 -9.99
CA ASP A 739 1.33 19.15 -11.46
C ASP A 739 1.29 17.71 -11.99
N ILE A 740 0.23 17.39 -12.73
CA ILE A 740 0.01 16.08 -13.33
C ILE A 740 0.22 16.05 -14.85
N THR A 741 0.51 17.20 -15.47
CA THR A 741 0.69 17.32 -16.92
C THR A 741 1.99 16.69 -17.41
N ASN A 742 2.98 16.60 -16.53
CA ASN A 742 4.31 16.06 -16.82
C ASN A 742 4.43 14.56 -16.52
N ILE A 743 3.34 13.91 -16.13
CA ILE A 743 3.32 12.44 -15.99
C ILE A 743 3.52 11.83 -17.38
N THR A 744 4.59 11.05 -17.50
CA THR A 744 4.99 10.46 -18.78
C THR A 744 3.88 9.56 -19.32
N ASN A 745 3.55 9.71 -20.60
CA ASN A 745 2.48 8.99 -21.31
C ASN A 745 1.05 9.27 -20.84
N LEU A 746 0.80 10.24 -19.95
CA LEU A 746 -0.54 10.60 -19.51
C LEU A 746 -1.22 11.57 -20.49
N GLN A 747 -2.33 11.17 -21.10
CA GLN A 747 -3.16 12.04 -21.94
C GLN A 747 -4.34 12.62 -21.14
N ASP A 748 -4.95 13.70 -21.62
CA ASP A 748 -6.10 14.38 -21.00
C ASP A 748 -7.25 13.41 -20.67
N ASP A 749 -7.54 12.47 -21.58
CA ASP A 749 -8.63 11.49 -21.52
C ASP A 749 -8.20 10.12 -20.98
N THR A 750 -6.97 10.00 -20.47
CA THR A 750 -6.51 8.74 -19.87
C THR A 750 -7.30 8.44 -18.62
N GLU A 751 -7.92 7.26 -18.56
CA GLU A 751 -8.56 6.76 -17.35
C GLU A 751 -7.50 6.50 -16.27
N LEU A 752 -7.58 7.24 -15.17
CA LEU A 752 -6.63 7.24 -14.06
C LEU A 752 -6.95 6.18 -13.01
N ARG A 753 -8.24 5.88 -12.82
CA ARG A 753 -8.82 4.92 -11.87
C ARG A 753 -8.52 5.21 -10.38
N ASN A 754 -7.29 4.96 -9.93
CA ASN A 754 -6.85 5.20 -8.56
C ASN A 754 -6.08 6.52 -8.49
N MET A 755 -6.28 7.27 -7.41
CA MET A 755 -5.46 8.40 -6.99
C MET A 755 -4.94 8.09 -5.59
N MET A 756 -3.63 8.14 -5.39
CA MET A 756 -3.01 7.94 -4.09
C MET A 756 -2.18 9.15 -3.69
N LEU A 757 -2.43 9.66 -2.48
CA LEU A 757 -1.65 10.71 -1.82
C LEU A 757 -0.73 10.05 -0.78
N ILE A 758 0.57 10.33 -0.87
CA ILE A 758 1.60 9.80 0.03
C ILE A 758 2.25 10.97 0.76
N PHE A 759 2.21 10.95 2.09
CA PHE A 759 2.84 11.96 2.95
C PHE A 759 4.18 11.39 3.42
N ALA A 760 5.22 11.55 2.62
CA ALA A 760 6.53 10.92 2.85
C ALA A 760 7.34 11.63 3.94
N ASP A 761 8.07 10.83 4.72
CA ASP A 761 8.98 11.30 5.76
C ASP A 761 10.26 11.86 5.13
N GLY A 762 10.43 13.17 5.16
CA GLY A 762 11.65 13.86 4.79
C GLY A 762 12.52 14.19 6.00
N GLU A 763 12.87 13.16 6.78
CA GLU A 763 13.64 13.28 8.03
C GLU A 763 12.94 14.15 9.10
N SER A 764 11.62 13.97 9.24
CA SER A 764 10.75 14.86 10.03
C SER A 764 10.47 14.36 11.45
N ASP A 765 10.48 15.24 12.45
CA ASP A 765 10.02 14.90 13.82
C ASP A 765 8.50 14.93 14.00
N PHE A 766 7.73 15.15 12.92
CA PHE A 766 6.31 15.42 12.98
C PHE A 766 5.54 14.38 13.79
N ALA A 767 4.71 14.86 14.71
CA ALA A 767 3.64 14.11 15.33
C ALA A 767 2.46 15.04 15.55
N GLY A 768 1.28 14.62 15.12
CA GLY A 768 0.10 15.47 15.22
C GLY A 768 -1.10 14.94 14.46
N ARG A 769 -2.14 15.77 14.45
CA ARG A 769 -3.33 15.56 13.64
C ARG A 769 -3.18 16.33 12.34
N VAL A 770 -3.67 15.75 11.26
CA VAL A 770 -3.70 16.40 9.96
C VAL A 770 -5.08 16.27 9.33
N TYR A 771 -5.34 17.14 8.37
CA TYR A 771 -6.61 17.25 7.69
C TYR A 771 -6.38 17.48 6.20
N VAL A 772 -7.18 16.81 5.37
CA VAL A 772 -7.26 17.04 3.93
C VAL A 772 -8.68 17.44 3.61
N ASP A 773 -8.83 18.56 2.90
CA ASP A 773 -10.12 19.07 2.43
C ASP A 773 -10.05 19.53 0.96
N ASN A 774 -11.20 19.63 0.30
CA ASN A 774 -11.38 20.17 -1.05
C ASN A 774 -10.51 19.51 -2.13
N VAL A 775 -10.31 18.18 -2.04
CA VAL A 775 -9.51 17.44 -3.04
C VAL A 775 -10.18 17.46 -4.39
N ARG A 776 -9.50 17.98 -5.41
CA ARG A 776 -10.07 18.22 -6.73
C ARG A 776 -9.02 18.20 -7.83
N PHE A 777 -9.48 18.07 -9.07
CA PHE A 777 -8.69 18.51 -10.21
C PHE A 777 -8.87 20.01 -10.39
N ASP A 778 -7.79 20.72 -10.69
CA ASP A 778 -7.80 22.17 -10.89
C ASP A 778 -6.94 22.61 -12.09
N MET A 779 -7.11 23.86 -12.48
CA MET A 779 -6.46 24.51 -13.61
C MET A 779 -5.79 25.80 -13.18
N SER A 780 -4.68 26.15 -13.82
CA SER A 780 -4.13 27.50 -13.69
C SER A 780 -5.15 28.54 -14.16
N LEU A 781 -5.04 29.77 -13.65
CA LEU A 781 -5.93 30.86 -14.06
C LEU A 781 -5.89 31.08 -15.57
N GLU A 782 -4.70 31.02 -16.19
CA GLU A 782 -4.53 31.10 -17.63
C GLU A 782 -5.31 30.00 -18.36
N LYS A 783 -5.25 28.76 -17.86
CA LYS A 783 -5.95 27.62 -18.45
C LYS A 783 -7.47 27.72 -18.28
N LYS A 784 -7.96 28.17 -17.12
CA LYS A 784 -9.39 28.47 -16.89
C LYS A 784 -9.90 29.47 -17.92
N VAL A 785 -9.18 30.56 -18.14
CA VAL A 785 -9.55 31.58 -19.15
C VAL A 785 -9.50 31.01 -20.57
N GLU A 786 -8.53 30.15 -20.90
CA GLU A 786 -8.45 29.48 -22.21
C GLU A 786 -9.68 28.58 -22.46
N VAL A 787 -10.04 27.74 -21.48
CA VAL A 787 -11.18 26.81 -21.58
C VAL A 787 -12.50 27.57 -21.68
N LEU A 788 -12.70 28.60 -20.84
CA LEU A 788 -13.88 29.47 -20.91
C LEU A 788 -13.97 30.18 -22.27
N SER A 789 -12.85 30.72 -22.78
CA SER A 789 -12.81 31.35 -24.09
C SER A 789 -13.18 30.39 -25.22
N ARG A 790 -12.71 29.14 -25.17
CA ARG A 790 -13.06 28.10 -26.14
C ARG A 790 -14.55 27.76 -26.08
N THR A 791 -15.10 27.60 -24.87
CA THR A 791 -16.50 27.27 -24.64
C THR A 791 -17.44 28.38 -25.14
N ILE A 792 -17.13 29.64 -24.84
CA ILE A 792 -17.89 30.81 -25.36
C ILE A 792 -17.87 30.82 -26.89
N ALA A 793 -16.72 30.55 -27.51
CA ALA A 793 -16.62 30.50 -28.98
C ALA A 793 -17.47 29.35 -29.58
N GLU A 794 -17.53 28.19 -28.94
CA GLU A 794 -18.37 27.07 -29.36
C GLU A 794 -19.86 27.38 -29.22
N LEU A 795 -20.29 28.01 -28.12
CA LEU A 795 -21.68 28.44 -27.95
C LEU A 795 -22.08 29.50 -28.99
N LEU A 796 -21.18 30.41 -29.34
CA LEU A 796 -21.37 31.38 -30.42
C LEU A 796 -21.56 30.71 -31.79
N GLU A 797 -20.93 29.57 -32.07
CA GLU A 797 -21.18 28.81 -33.30
C GLU A 797 -22.51 28.04 -33.23
N GLN A 798 -22.80 27.44 -32.08
CA GLN A 798 -24.03 26.64 -31.89
C GLN A 798 -25.29 27.49 -32.03
N ILE A 799 -25.30 28.69 -31.45
CA ILE A 799 -26.46 29.60 -31.48
C ILE A 799 -26.83 30.03 -32.91
N GLU A 800 -25.86 30.16 -33.82
CA GLU A 800 -26.10 30.49 -35.23
C GLU A 800 -26.89 29.39 -35.97
N THR A 801 -26.87 28.16 -35.47
CA THR A 801 -27.46 26.99 -36.12
C THR A 801 -28.80 26.55 -35.53
N ILE A 802 -29.22 27.15 -34.42
CA ILE A 802 -30.44 26.75 -33.70
C ILE A 802 -31.69 27.32 -34.36
N GLU A 803 -32.65 26.43 -34.62
CA GLU A 803 -33.97 26.81 -35.12
C GLU A 803 -34.84 27.36 -33.97
N ALA A 804 -35.55 28.46 -34.25
CA ALA A 804 -36.32 29.19 -33.24
C ALA A 804 -37.49 28.38 -32.62
N ASP A 805 -37.88 27.23 -33.17
CA ASP A 805 -38.91 26.36 -32.61
C ASP A 805 -38.38 25.29 -31.65
N ASN A 806 -37.05 25.19 -31.46
CA ASN A 806 -36.42 24.26 -30.54
C ASN A 806 -36.26 24.86 -29.13
N ALA A 807 -37.38 25.01 -28.42
CA ALA A 807 -37.43 25.63 -27.10
C ALA A 807 -36.58 24.92 -26.02
N GLU A 808 -36.42 23.60 -26.12
CA GLU A 808 -35.59 22.81 -25.19
C GLU A 808 -34.11 23.18 -25.34
N ARG A 809 -33.62 23.25 -26.58
CA ARG A 809 -32.23 23.63 -26.86
C ARG A 809 -31.93 25.08 -26.51
N ILE A 810 -32.91 25.97 -26.68
CA ILE A 810 -32.80 27.38 -26.27
C ILE A 810 -32.65 27.49 -24.75
N ALA A 811 -33.45 26.76 -23.97
CA ALA A 811 -33.34 26.76 -22.51
C ALA A 811 -31.98 26.20 -22.03
N GLU A 812 -31.50 25.12 -22.65
CA GLU A 812 -30.19 24.54 -22.34
C GLU A 812 -29.03 25.52 -22.58
N LEU A 813 -29.10 26.31 -23.67
CA LEU A 813 -28.10 27.35 -23.93
C LEU A 813 -28.12 28.46 -22.87
N GLU A 814 -29.30 28.87 -22.39
CA GLU A 814 -29.39 29.90 -21.35
C GLU A 814 -28.75 29.45 -20.06
N ASP A 815 -29.02 28.21 -19.66
CA ASP A 815 -28.42 27.62 -18.47
C ASP A 815 -26.89 27.56 -18.63
N GLN A 816 -26.39 27.19 -19.82
CA GLN A 816 -24.94 27.18 -20.13
C GLN A 816 -24.31 28.57 -20.13
N ILE A 817 -24.99 29.59 -20.65
CA ILE A 817 -24.49 30.97 -20.68
C ILE A 817 -24.45 31.57 -19.27
N ALA A 818 -25.50 31.34 -18.47
CA ALA A 818 -25.56 31.80 -17.09
C ALA A 818 -24.44 31.20 -16.24
N GLU A 819 -24.20 29.89 -16.38
CA GLU A 819 -23.09 29.18 -15.71
C GLU A 819 -21.73 29.79 -16.09
N LEU A 820 -21.49 30.06 -17.38
CA LEU A 820 -20.25 30.70 -17.83
C LEU A 820 -20.09 32.13 -17.30
N GLU A 821 -21.18 32.88 -17.20
CA GLU A 821 -21.14 34.23 -16.64
C GLU A 821 -20.77 34.21 -15.16
N GLU A 822 -21.33 33.27 -14.39
CA GLU A 822 -20.99 33.05 -12.99
C GLU A 822 -19.50 32.69 -12.84
N GLN A 823 -19.03 31.66 -13.55
CA GLN A 823 -17.62 31.24 -13.52
C GLN A 823 -16.66 32.38 -13.89
N LEU A 824 -17.00 33.18 -14.91
CA LEU A 824 -16.16 34.27 -15.35
C LEU A 824 -16.17 35.45 -14.36
N ASN A 825 -17.29 35.72 -13.70
CA ASN A 825 -17.40 36.74 -12.66
C ASN A 825 -16.61 36.36 -11.40
N GLU A 826 -16.52 35.07 -11.04
CA GLU A 826 -15.65 34.63 -9.95
C GLU A 826 -14.17 34.95 -10.23
N LEU A 827 -13.75 34.85 -11.49
CA LEU A 827 -12.38 35.20 -11.89
C LEU A 827 -12.09 36.71 -11.82
N VAL A 828 -13.12 37.57 -11.93
CA VAL A 828 -12.98 39.04 -11.86
C VAL A 828 -12.53 39.53 -10.48
N ASP A 829 -12.91 38.81 -9.41
CA ASP A 829 -12.59 39.20 -8.02
C ASP A 829 -11.23 38.66 -7.53
N SER A 830 -10.53 37.92 -8.38
CA SER A 830 -9.19 37.40 -8.08
C SER A 830 -8.09 38.43 -8.36
N SER A 831 -6.92 38.29 -7.73
CA SER A 831 -5.75 39.16 -7.92
C SER A 831 -5.09 38.97 -9.29
N VAL A 832 -5.85 39.14 -10.37
CA VAL A 832 -5.46 38.85 -11.75
C VAL A 832 -4.49 39.90 -12.29
N VAL A 833 -3.50 39.46 -13.06
CA VAL A 833 -2.61 40.36 -13.81
C VAL A 833 -3.42 41.15 -14.85
N GLU A 834 -3.15 42.46 -15.00
CA GLU A 834 -3.92 43.39 -15.87
C GLU A 834 -4.26 42.86 -17.28
N GLU A 835 -3.41 41.99 -17.85
CA GLU A 835 -3.62 41.40 -19.18
C GLU A 835 -4.73 40.35 -19.21
N LEU A 836 -4.81 39.47 -18.21
CA LEU A 836 -5.85 38.46 -18.06
C LEU A 836 -7.19 39.11 -17.71
N GLN A 837 -7.18 40.16 -16.87
CA GLN A 837 -8.38 40.93 -16.55
C GLN A 837 -9.06 41.47 -17.81
N ARG A 838 -8.27 41.98 -18.76
CA ARG A 838 -8.82 42.48 -20.03
C ARG A 838 -9.42 41.36 -20.89
N ILE A 839 -8.89 40.14 -20.81
CA ILE A 839 -9.46 38.99 -21.53
C ILE A 839 -10.79 38.61 -20.89
N ILE A 840 -10.85 38.55 -19.56
CA ILE A 840 -12.08 38.27 -18.80
C ILE A 840 -13.18 39.30 -19.14
N GLU A 841 -12.85 40.60 -19.16
CA GLU A 841 -13.79 41.65 -19.55
C GLU A 841 -14.32 41.50 -21.00
N ASP A 842 -13.46 41.07 -21.93
CA ASP A 842 -13.87 40.81 -23.32
C ASP A 842 -14.79 39.58 -23.42
N LEU A 843 -14.49 38.52 -22.67
CA LEU A 843 -15.33 37.32 -22.60
C LEU A 843 -16.71 37.62 -21.98
N LEU A 844 -16.78 38.45 -20.93
CA LEU A 844 -18.07 38.90 -20.35
C LEU A 844 -18.90 39.68 -21.39
N ALA A 845 -18.25 40.50 -22.22
CA ALA A 845 -18.93 41.20 -23.30
C ALA A 845 -19.44 40.23 -24.40
N GLN A 846 -18.75 39.11 -24.64
CA GLN A 846 -19.22 38.07 -25.55
C GLN A 846 -20.41 37.28 -24.97
N ILE A 847 -20.41 36.98 -23.67
CA ILE A 847 -21.56 36.39 -22.96
C ILE A 847 -22.78 37.30 -23.09
N ALA A 848 -22.65 38.60 -22.82
CA ALA A 848 -23.77 39.54 -22.99
C ALA A 848 -24.33 39.56 -24.43
N ALA A 849 -23.47 39.31 -25.43
CA ALA A 849 -23.92 39.16 -26.82
C ALA A 849 -24.65 37.84 -27.08
N LEU A 850 -24.23 36.74 -26.43
CA LEU A 850 -24.92 35.45 -26.46
C LEU A 850 -26.32 35.55 -25.84
N GLU A 851 -26.44 36.14 -24.65
CA GLU A 851 -27.73 36.36 -23.99
C GLU A 851 -28.71 37.13 -24.89
N GLN A 852 -28.23 38.17 -25.56
CA GLN A 852 -29.05 38.93 -26.50
C GLN A 852 -29.56 38.05 -27.66
N GLN A 853 -28.69 37.24 -28.25
CA GLN A 853 -29.06 36.34 -29.35
C GLN A 853 -30.07 35.28 -28.90
N VAL A 854 -29.91 34.74 -27.69
CA VAL A 854 -30.88 33.80 -27.14
C VAL A 854 -32.24 34.47 -26.91
N GLN A 855 -32.25 35.70 -26.41
CA GLN A 855 -33.49 36.48 -26.27
C GLN A 855 -34.15 36.74 -27.63
N GLU A 856 -33.39 37.02 -28.68
CA GLU A 856 -33.92 37.19 -30.04
C GLU A 856 -34.53 35.88 -30.58
N LEU A 857 -33.91 34.73 -30.30
CA LEU A 857 -34.47 33.40 -30.63
C LEU A 857 -35.76 33.12 -29.87
N LYS A 858 -35.83 33.46 -28.58
CA LYS A 858 -37.06 33.35 -27.77
C LYS A 858 -38.18 34.24 -28.28
N ASP A 859 -37.86 35.47 -28.66
CA ASP A 859 -38.84 36.40 -29.22
C ASP A 859 -39.37 35.87 -30.56
N ALA A 860 -38.49 35.31 -31.40
CA ALA A 860 -38.87 34.64 -32.64
C ALA A 860 -39.75 33.40 -32.40
N ALA A 861 -39.41 32.56 -31.41
CA ALA A 861 -40.17 31.38 -30.99
C ALA A 861 -41.60 31.74 -30.55
N ASN A 862 -41.72 32.85 -29.82
CA ASN A 862 -42.99 33.35 -29.28
C ASN A 862 -43.78 34.22 -30.27
N GLY A 863 -43.32 34.36 -31.52
CA GLY A 863 -43.99 35.13 -32.57
C GLY A 863 -43.96 36.64 -32.35
N VAL A 864 -43.01 37.15 -31.56
CA VAL A 864 -42.79 38.58 -31.30
C VAL A 864 -41.78 39.10 -32.31
N THR A 865 -42.23 39.83 -33.34
CA THR A 865 -41.32 40.50 -34.28
C THR A 865 -40.75 41.80 -33.68
N PRO A 866 -39.42 42.05 -33.73
CA PRO A 866 -38.84 43.31 -33.26
C PRO A 866 -39.29 44.50 -34.12
N GLN A 867 -39.75 45.61 -33.50
CA GLN A 867 -40.00 46.87 -34.18
C GLN A 867 -38.71 47.72 -34.25
N PRO A 868 -38.33 48.31 -35.41
CA PRO A 868 -37.17 49.17 -35.51
C PRO A 868 -37.49 50.59 -35.01
N GLY A 869 -36.80 51.04 -33.96
CA GLY A 869 -36.87 52.40 -33.45
C GLY A 869 -35.99 53.36 -34.25
N ASN A 870 -36.62 54.24 -35.04
CA ASN A 870 -36.00 55.47 -35.56
C ASN A 870 -36.01 56.55 -34.47
N GLY A 871 -34.87 57.21 -34.26
CA GLY A 871 -34.71 58.27 -33.27
C GLY A 871 -35.38 59.60 -33.63
N ASP A 872 -35.69 60.38 -32.60
CA ASP A 872 -35.49 61.84 -32.55
C ASP A 872 -35.45 62.28 -31.09
N GLY A 873 -34.58 63.25 -30.79
CA GLY A 873 -34.29 63.69 -29.43
C GLY A 873 -35.27 64.73 -28.90
N SER A 874 -35.28 64.90 -27.57
CA SER A 874 -35.50 66.19 -26.90
C SER A 874 -35.37 66.01 -25.38
N SER A 875 -34.39 66.71 -24.81
CA SER A 875 -34.37 67.47 -23.54
C SER A 875 -35.14 66.96 -22.31
N ASP A 876 -34.39 66.90 -21.21
CA ASP A 876 -34.69 67.48 -19.88
C ASP A 876 -36.10 67.26 -19.30
N ASP A 877 -36.20 66.48 -18.22
CA ASP A 877 -36.30 67.10 -16.89
C ASP A 877 -36.26 66.06 -15.76
N VAL A 878 -35.51 66.43 -14.74
CA VAL A 878 -35.41 65.85 -13.41
C VAL A 878 -36.66 66.25 -12.62
N ASP A 879 -37.35 65.32 -11.95
CA ASP A 879 -37.71 65.52 -10.53
C ASP A 879 -38.30 64.28 -9.84
N ASN A 880 -37.87 64.12 -8.59
CA ASN A 880 -38.42 63.44 -7.39
C ASN A 880 -39.55 62.41 -7.55
N GLY A 881 -39.47 61.21 -6.96
CA GLY A 881 -39.05 60.95 -5.57
C GLY A 881 -40.26 61.02 -4.63
N THR A 882 -40.30 60.10 -3.64
CA THR A 882 -41.27 59.96 -2.52
C THR A 882 -42.69 59.44 -2.87
N THR A 883 -43.34 58.53 -2.16
CA THR A 883 -43.00 57.58 -1.08
C THR A 883 -44.29 56.78 -0.80
N ASP A 884 -44.11 55.48 -0.56
CA ASP A 884 -44.59 54.76 0.61
C ASP A 884 -46.10 54.55 0.88
N GLY A 885 -46.43 53.26 1.07
CA GLY A 885 -47.23 52.80 2.20
C GLY A 885 -48.70 52.47 1.92
N GLY A 886 -49.08 51.20 2.10
CA GLY A 886 -50.50 50.84 2.19
C GLY A 886 -50.82 49.35 2.17
N ASP A 887 -50.39 48.66 3.22
CA ASP A 887 -50.66 47.26 3.56
C ASP A 887 -52.16 46.93 3.78
N ASN A 888 -52.44 45.63 3.61
CA ASN A 888 -53.42 44.79 4.30
C ASN A 888 -54.88 44.63 3.79
N GLY A 889 -55.30 43.36 3.72
CA GLY A 889 -56.63 42.94 4.19
C GLY A 889 -57.50 42.14 3.21
N SER A 890 -57.54 40.82 3.42
CA SER A 890 -58.44 39.80 2.84
C SER A 890 -59.94 40.14 2.84
N THR A 891 -60.71 39.51 1.92
CA THR A 891 -61.64 38.40 2.25
C THR A 891 -62.39 37.83 1.03
N ASP A 892 -62.52 36.50 1.05
CA ASP A 892 -63.66 35.63 0.72
C ASP A 892 -64.27 35.57 -0.69
N GLY A 893 -64.31 34.33 -1.21
CA GLY A 893 -65.61 33.63 -1.28
C GLY A 893 -66.03 32.98 -2.60
N GLU A 894 -66.07 31.64 -2.58
CA GLU A 894 -66.97 30.73 -3.35
C GLU A 894 -66.69 30.62 -4.87
N ASN A 895 -66.93 29.51 -5.60
CA ASN A 895 -67.74 28.32 -5.41
C ASN A 895 -67.41 27.25 -6.50
N ASN A 896 -67.64 25.96 -6.19
CA ASN A 896 -68.08 24.81 -7.03
C ASN A 896 -67.55 24.63 -8.49
N GLY A 897 -67.22 23.43 -9.00
CA GLY A 897 -67.52 22.04 -8.64
C GLY A 897 -67.84 21.23 -9.92
N SER A 898 -67.54 19.91 -9.91
CA SER A 898 -68.02 18.80 -10.80
C SER A 898 -67.71 18.86 -12.32
N GLU A 899 -67.48 17.79 -13.11
CA GLU A 899 -67.62 16.31 -13.06
C GLU A 899 -66.83 15.78 -14.32
N GLU A 900 -65.96 14.77 -14.20
CA GLU A 900 -66.12 13.34 -14.61
C GLU A 900 -66.32 12.98 -16.10
N GLY A 901 -65.47 12.04 -16.56
CA GLY A 901 -65.77 10.93 -17.49
C GLY A 901 -65.66 11.21 -19.00
N GLU A 902 -65.32 10.27 -19.89
CA GLU A 902 -65.00 8.84 -19.83
C GLU A 902 -64.67 8.35 -21.28
N SER A 903 -63.82 7.31 -21.42
CA SER A 903 -63.79 6.28 -22.51
C SER A 903 -63.39 6.68 -23.96
N GLY A 904 -62.78 5.85 -24.82
CA GLY A 904 -62.33 4.44 -24.78
C GLY A 904 -62.06 3.87 -26.19
N SER A 905 -61.29 2.76 -26.28
CA SER A 905 -61.23 1.69 -27.34
C SER A 905 -60.80 2.07 -28.79
N THR A 906 -60.12 1.29 -29.67
CA THR A 906 -59.71 -0.15 -29.82
C THR A 906 -58.90 -0.33 -31.14
N GLU A 907 -58.16 -1.46 -31.29
CA GLU A 907 -57.80 -2.23 -32.54
C GLU A 907 -56.83 -1.59 -33.58
N ASP A 908 -56.00 -2.27 -34.40
CA ASP A 908 -55.47 -3.65 -34.61
C ASP A 908 -54.43 -3.60 -35.78
N GLU A 909 -53.54 -4.62 -35.90
CA GLU A 909 -52.82 -5.14 -37.10
C GLU A 909 -51.80 -4.22 -37.84
N ASP A 910 -50.66 -4.59 -38.46
CA ASP A 910 -50.20 -5.77 -39.24
C ASP A 910 -48.66 -5.58 -39.55
N SER A 911 -47.76 -6.56 -39.33
CA SER A 911 -47.06 -7.48 -40.29
C SER A 911 -45.82 -7.02 -41.12
N ASP A 912 -44.65 -7.54 -40.70
CA ASP A 912 -43.54 -8.26 -41.37
C ASP A 912 -43.09 -8.09 -42.86
N SER A 913 -41.78 -7.78 -43.01
CA SER A 913 -40.69 -8.63 -43.58
C SER A 913 -40.24 -8.62 -45.06
N SER A 914 -38.91 -8.91 -45.18
CA SER A 914 -38.10 -9.51 -46.28
C SER A 914 -37.47 -8.56 -47.31
N ASP A 915 -36.28 -8.76 -47.91
CA ASP A 915 -35.11 -9.64 -47.76
C ASP A 915 -34.08 -9.18 -48.85
N GLY A 916 -32.78 -9.45 -48.68
CA GLY A 916 -31.93 -9.93 -49.80
C GLY A 916 -30.85 -9.04 -50.45
N ALA A 917 -29.58 -9.32 -50.09
CA ALA A 917 -28.43 -9.73 -50.92
C ALA A 917 -27.74 -8.81 -51.99
N GLU A 918 -26.41 -8.72 -51.81
CA GLU A 918 -25.28 -8.90 -52.76
C GLU A 918 -24.94 -7.94 -53.93
N GLU A 919 -23.69 -7.43 -53.84
CA GLU A 919 -22.60 -7.42 -54.83
C GLU A 919 -22.45 -6.39 -56.01
N THR A 920 -21.22 -5.87 -56.08
CA THR A 920 -20.40 -5.42 -57.25
C THR A 920 -20.51 -3.99 -57.85
N GLY A 921 -19.34 -3.34 -57.98
CA GLY A 921 -18.77 -3.05 -59.30
C GLY A 921 -18.82 -1.63 -59.91
N SER A 922 -17.79 -0.83 -59.62
CA SER A 922 -16.91 -0.09 -60.57
C SER A 922 -17.47 0.81 -61.72
N SER A 923 -17.18 2.12 -61.58
CA SER A 923 -16.55 3.05 -62.54
C SER A 923 -17.30 3.64 -63.77
N SER A 924 -17.23 4.98 -63.84
CA SER A 924 -16.58 5.81 -64.88
C SER A 924 -17.44 6.89 -65.60
N LYS A 925 -16.98 8.15 -65.42
CA LYS A 925 -16.71 9.24 -66.42
C LYS A 925 -17.88 9.78 -67.28
N GLU A 926 -17.98 11.05 -67.67
CA GLU A 926 -17.15 12.28 -67.71
C GLU A 926 -18.15 13.43 -68.03
N GLY A 927 -18.07 14.64 -67.47
CA GLY A 927 -17.50 15.78 -68.20
C GLY A 927 -18.20 17.16 -67.97
N LYS A 928 -17.48 18.06 -67.28
CA LYS A 928 -17.18 19.51 -67.52
C LYS A 928 -18.36 20.50 -67.76
N ASP A 929 -18.51 21.65 -67.08
CA ASP A 929 -17.57 22.79 -66.91
C ASP A 929 -18.18 23.83 -65.93
N GLY A 930 -17.34 24.54 -65.14
CA GLY A 930 -17.66 25.86 -64.56
C GLY A 930 -17.48 26.07 -63.04
N GLU A 931 -16.25 25.98 -62.51
CA GLU A 931 -15.93 26.23 -61.08
C GLU A 931 -15.87 27.72 -60.69
N LYS A 932 -16.53 28.07 -59.57
CA LYS A 932 -16.15 29.15 -58.66
C LYS A 932 -15.29 28.53 -57.54
N LEU A 933 -14.20 29.19 -57.15
CA LEU A 933 -13.31 28.75 -56.06
C LEU A 933 -14.06 28.73 -54.70
N PRO A 934 -13.79 27.74 -53.82
CA PRO A 934 -14.36 27.66 -52.48
C PRO A 934 -13.66 28.59 -51.47
N ASN A 935 -14.39 28.95 -50.40
CA ASN A 935 -14.05 29.93 -49.35
C ASN A 935 -12.84 29.57 -48.45
N THR A 936 -12.03 28.57 -48.78
CA THR A 936 -10.89 28.12 -47.95
C THR A 936 -9.69 29.07 -47.96
N ALA A 937 -9.59 29.98 -48.94
CA ALA A 937 -8.48 30.94 -49.02
C ALA A 937 -8.57 32.10 -48.02
N THR A 938 -9.77 32.48 -47.57
CA THR A 938 -9.98 33.57 -46.60
C THR A 938 -9.65 33.12 -45.18
N ASN A 939 -9.96 31.87 -44.83
CA ASN A 939 -9.72 31.31 -43.49
C ASN A 939 -8.21 31.06 -43.24
N MET A 940 -7.47 30.59 -44.24
CA MET A 940 -6.01 30.44 -44.14
C MET A 940 -5.28 31.77 -43.92
N PHE A 941 -5.81 32.89 -44.44
CA PHE A 941 -5.24 34.22 -44.24
C PHE A 941 -5.47 34.73 -42.81
N ASN A 942 -6.64 34.42 -42.22
CA ASN A 942 -6.97 34.77 -40.83
C ASN A 942 -6.11 33.98 -39.83
N PHE A 943 -5.95 32.66 -40.04
CA PHE A 943 -5.05 31.84 -39.19
C PHE A 943 -3.58 32.26 -39.31
N LEU A 944 -3.12 32.65 -40.50
CA LEU A 944 -1.77 33.20 -40.68
C LEU A 944 -1.58 34.54 -39.96
N MET A 945 -2.63 35.40 -39.92
CA MET A 945 -2.61 36.66 -39.19
C MET A 945 -2.56 36.45 -37.67
N VAL A 946 -3.36 35.53 -37.13
CA VAL A 946 -3.35 35.16 -35.70
C VAL A 946 -1.99 34.58 -35.30
N GLY A 947 -1.45 33.65 -36.10
CA GLY A 947 -0.10 33.11 -35.87
C GLY A 947 1.01 34.17 -35.90
N LEU A 948 0.91 35.17 -36.80
CA LEU A 948 1.86 36.29 -36.85
C LEU A 948 1.73 37.23 -35.64
N MET A 949 0.52 37.42 -35.09
CA MET A 949 0.33 38.18 -33.85
C MET A 949 0.93 37.46 -32.65
N LEU A 950 0.69 36.15 -32.49
CA LEU A 950 1.26 35.34 -31.41
C LEU A 950 2.80 35.32 -31.45
N LEU A 951 3.38 35.21 -32.66
CA LEU A 951 4.83 35.30 -32.84
C LEU A 951 5.39 36.68 -32.45
N ALA A 952 4.67 37.75 -32.79
CA ALA A 952 5.07 39.12 -32.42
C ALA A 952 5.00 39.34 -30.91
N ILE A 953 3.97 38.82 -30.23
CA ILE A 953 3.83 38.85 -28.77
C ILE A 953 4.99 38.09 -28.13
N GLY A 954 5.27 36.84 -28.56
CA GLY A 954 6.40 36.06 -28.04
C GLY A 954 7.76 36.75 -28.20
N ILE A 955 8.00 37.45 -29.32
CA ILE A 955 9.23 38.24 -29.52
C ILE A 955 9.30 39.43 -28.54
N VAL A 956 8.18 40.13 -28.31
CA VAL A 956 8.12 41.25 -27.35
C VAL A 956 8.37 40.75 -25.93
N THR A 957 7.73 39.65 -25.52
CA THR A 957 7.92 39.03 -24.20
C THR A 957 9.36 38.58 -24.00
N PHE A 958 9.98 37.95 -25.02
CA PHE A 958 11.40 37.58 -25.00
C PHE A 958 12.35 38.79 -24.86
N VAL A 959 12.05 39.91 -25.55
CA VAL A 959 12.85 41.15 -25.46
C VAL A 959 12.68 41.82 -24.09
N ILE A 960 11.49 41.82 -23.50
CA ILE A 960 11.22 42.35 -22.16
C ILE A 960 11.94 41.49 -21.10
N LYS A 961 11.81 40.17 -21.16
CA LYS A 961 12.49 39.23 -20.25
C LYS A 961 14.02 39.39 -20.33
N ARG A 962 14.58 39.54 -21.53
CA ARG A 962 16.03 39.77 -21.73
C ARG A 962 16.50 41.16 -21.25
N LYS A 963 15.65 42.20 -21.31
CA LYS A 963 15.96 43.52 -20.74
C LYS A 963 15.93 43.54 -19.21
N ASN A 964 15.02 42.78 -18.59
CA ASN A 964 14.91 42.69 -17.15
C ASN A 964 16.04 41.85 -16.51
N VAL A 965 16.60 40.87 -17.23
CA VAL A 965 17.80 40.13 -16.81
C VAL A 965 19.10 40.96 -16.97
N ALA A 966 19.09 42.05 -17.75
CA ALA A 966 20.25 42.92 -17.93
C ALA A 966 20.30 44.13 -16.96
N ILE A 967 19.31 44.27 -16.07
CA ILE A 967 19.22 45.36 -15.06
C ILE A 967 19.18 44.81 -13.61
N LYS A 968 19.33 43.50 -13.41
CA LYS A 968 19.68 42.91 -12.10
C LYS A 968 21.17 42.59 -12.04
#